data_AF-A0A5Q4GAY0-F1
#
_entry.id   AF-A0A5Q4GAY0-F1
#
_cell.length_a   1.000
_cell.length_b   1.000
_cell.length_c   1.000
_cell.angle_alpha   90.00
_cell.angle_beta   90.00
_cell.angle_gamma   90.00
#
_symmetry.space_group_name_H-M   'P 1'
#
loop_
_entity.id
_entity.type
_entity.pdbx_description
1 polymer ?
#
loop_
_entity_poly.entity_id
_entity_poly.type
_entity_poly.pdbx_seq_one_letter_code
_entity_poly.pdbx_strand_id
1 'polypeptide(L)'
;MKVVKPMCLSVLTRPFEFGGRMLFGVSVLGMLPLSGARELLGEAELWQAAASQLGQGGYLDAGIPKRRGEVLLAGKAWTREGGDRTKCRVGLSLGDIRKELNVFGDRQFRGDQPGQPEPFDSIALTWENAFGGEGFAANPLGKGFKPVSDQHGRKYHPLPNVEYPQDMLYRPGQRPRPASFGAIDLSWPQRLAKAGTYDKQWLEQHFPAYPPDIDWSYFNDASSDQQLAKPFVGDEPWSLINVHPEKPRLSGNLPGIRARCFFLRNGSDELEEMACQLTTVWFLPEVERMVLIYHSAIEVNDPDGRDLKALMVAADAFDAQRPLSHFGDVLLKRLDDDEGMFHLLNEDQLGPVGFRKNVGIDVDSIMRDIPESVRVGQLEKSLHRQLAQNSAKVEEGMASLGLEPPKPAEPPALQAEIAKLKSVKIDELPEVLKRLDDQVRTKRQDMEQQAEQNAAQLQLTLKSLKDQYPDEDIPDGTPKSGPPMQTAKDQEAQVRAQIERMKATGMDVTVLEQQLLGRDMIDLMGQAEAGMARMYLMGAHLQPAISENYSHGSTREQFVKLLGEDASFSRLNFCAADLSGLDLSGRDLRGIYLESANLCNCNLVGAILDEAVLARADLSGARLDKASLARANLGKAKLRNCSLVEASFEDAELGGVDFTGATLSGANLDEANLREARFSQTRLDGASLRDILLIETSVAGTDFSGSILSGAVFFKIDIDQCDFSAADLSQAVFLDCRGTHARFCKANLHNLRVVVDCDFRAADFSEATLTEANLRGTLLSEAVFDGAILDKADLSEIIAEGASFYRAVAKGAQFVKADLRGANLRGMNLMEGSLERADLRAANLGGSNLFAADLSRVHVNRDTNFDGALTKRMRTYPRKFPARDQS
;
A
#
# COMPACT_ATOMS: atom_id res chain seq x y z
N MET A 1 4.52 4.94 13.69
CA MET A 1 3.92 4.01 14.66
C MET A 1 3.09 2.94 13.95
N LYS A 2 3.49 1.65 14.01
CA LYS A 2 2.65 0.51 13.57
C LYS A 2 1.57 0.22 14.63
N VAL A 3 0.32 -0.06 14.24
CA VAL A 3 -0.76 -0.44 15.18
C VAL A 3 -1.04 -1.93 15.08
N VAL A 4 -0.89 -2.65 16.18
CA VAL A 4 -1.04 -4.11 16.27
C VAL A 4 -2.25 -4.44 17.13
N LYS A 5 -3.26 -5.10 16.57
CA LYS A 5 -4.52 -5.40 17.29
C LYS A 5 -5.20 -6.67 16.76
N PRO A 6 -6.07 -7.33 17.55
CA PRO A 6 -6.98 -8.34 17.02
C PRO A 6 -8.10 -7.67 16.21
N MET A 7 -8.74 -8.42 15.32
CA MET A 7 -9.85 -7.94 14.47
C MET A 7 -11.16 -7.74 15.25
N CYS A 8 -11.30 -8.38 16.42
CA CYS A 8 -12.44 -8.21 17.31
C CYS A 8 -12.38 -6.96 18.22
N LEU A 9 -11.31 -6.16 18.13
CA LEU A 9 -11.19 -4.89 18.84
C LEU A 9 -11.01 -3.74 17.86
N SER A 10 -11.73 -2.64 18.11
CA SER A 10 -11.51 -1.37 17.42
C SER A 10 -10.68 -0.43 18.29
N VAL A 11 -9.92 0.45 17.63
CA VAL A 11 -9.04 1.40 18.31
C VAL A 11 -9.28 2.80 17.75
N LEU A 12 -9.51 3.75 18.63
CA LEU A 12 -9.45 5.18 18.33
C LEU A 12 -8.23 5.77 19.01
N THR A 13 -7.47 6.59 18.28
CA THR A 13 -6.33 7.31 18.84
C THR A 13 -6.56 8.80 18.72
N ARG A 14 -6.15 9.55 19.74
CA ARG A 14 -6.20 11.01 19.70
C ARG A 14 -5.05 11.61 20.48
N PRO A 15 -4.09 12.24 19.81
CA PRO A 15 -3.13 13.08 20.52
C PRO A 15 -3.81 14.35 21.02
N PHE A 16 -3.44 14.79 22.21
CA PHE A 16 -3.88 16.04 22.79
C PHE A 16 -2.85 16.61 23.75
N GLU A 17 -2.87 17.93 23.94
CA GLU A 17 -1.98 18.62 24.86
C GLU A 17 -2.78 19.08 26.08
N PHE A 18 -2.23 18.86 27.28
CA PHE A 18 -2.80 19.36 28.52
C PHE A 18 -1.70 19.58 29.56
N GLY A 19 -1.70 20.75 30.22
CA GLY A 19 -0.73 21.07 31.28
C GLY A 19 0.73 21.06 30.80
N GLY A 20 0.98 21.41 29.54
CA GLY A 20 2.32 21.40 28.93
C GLY A 20 2.86 20.00 28.60
N ARG A 21 2.05 18.95 28.75
CA ARG A 21 2.38 17.57 28.40
C ARG A 21 1.62 17.17 27.14
N MET A 22 2.31 16.47 26.25
CA MET A 22 1.72 15.85 25.07
C MET A 22 1.29 14.43 25.41
N LEU A 23 0.00 14.17 25.26
CA LEU A 23 -0.62 12.90 25.61
C LEU A 23 -1.17 12.24 24.36
N PHE A 24 -1.01 10.92 24.26
CA PHE A 24 -1.56 10.10 23.21
C PHE A 24 -2.69 9.24 23.78
N GLY A 25 -3.94 9.69 23.60
CA GLY A 25 -5.13 8.99 24.05
C GLY A 25 -5.45 7.79 23.17
N VAL A 26 -5.86 6.70 23.79
CA VAL A 26 -6.28 5.45 23.13
C VAL A 26 -7.62 5.00 23.72
N SER A 27 -8.62 4.84 22.87
CA SER A 27 -9.87 4.16 23.20
C SER A 27 -9.87 2.78 22.55
N VAL A 28 -10.06 1.73 23.34
CA VAL A 28 -10.19 0.34 22.88
C VAL A 28 -11.65 -0.06 23.02
N LEU A 29 -12.27 -0.46 21.91
CA LEU A 29 -13.69 -0.79 21.85
C LEU A 29 -13.85 -2.29 21.57
N GLY A 30 -14.73 -2.94 22.34
CA GLY A 30 -15.17 -4.31 22.09
C GLY A 30 -16.69 -4.41 22.11
N MET A 31 -17.27 -5.16 21.16
CA MET A 31 -18.72 -5.36 21.07
C MET A 31 -19.10 -6.80 21.44
N LEU A 32 -20.15 -6.93 22.25
CA LEU A 32 -20.65 -8.21 22.73
C LEU A 32 -22.18 -8.30 22.57
N PRO A 33 -22.76 -9.51 22.46
CA PRO A 33 -24.20 -9.70 22.47
C PRO A 33 -24.80 -9.50 23.87
N LEU A 34 -26.02 -8.95 23.95
CA LEU A 34 -26.78 -8.80 25.20
C LEU A 34 -27.26 -10.12 25.79
N SER A 35 -27.16 -11.22 25.04
CA SER A 35 -27.50 -12.56 25.52
C SER A 35 -26.58 -13.06 26.65
N GLY A 36 -25.43 -12.41 26.85
CA GLY A 36 -24.41 -12.83 27.82
C GLY A 36 -23.48 -13.93 27.30
N ALA A 37 -23.55 -14.27 26.00
CA ALA A 37 -22.58 -15.17 25.40
C ALA A 37 -21.16 -14.59 25.51
N ARG A 38 -20.18 -15.44 25.89
CA ARG A 38 -18.75 -15.07 25.89
C ARG A 38 -18.23 -15.00 24.46
N GLU A 39 -18.65 -13.97 23.73
CA GLU A 39 -18.33 -13.74 22.33
C GLU A 39 -17.97 -12.25 22.12
N LEU A 40 -16.84 -12.01 21.47
CA LEU A 40 -16.47 -10.69 20.94
C LEU A 40 -16.73 -10.67 19.43
N LEU A 41 -17.43 -9.64 18.99
CA LEU A 41 -17.83 -9.45 17.61
C LEU A 41 -16.82 -8.57 16.86
N GLY A 42 -16.74 -8.75 15.54
CA GLY A 42 -15.79 -8.05 14.68
C GLY A 42 -15.95 -6.53 14.67
N GLU A 43 -14.85 -5.82 14.42
CA GLU A 43 -14.83 -4.36 14.29
C GLU A 43 -15.80 -3.83 13.22
N ALA A 44 -15.92 -4.50 12.07
CA ALA A 44 -16.84 -4.09 11.02
C ALA A 44 -18.30 -4.13 11.49
N GLU A 45 -18.70 -5.18 12.20
CA GLU A 45 -20.04 -5.32 12.78
C GLU A 45 -20.28 -4.24 13.86
N LEU A 46 -19.25 -3.93 14.67
CA LEU A 46 -19.32 -2.88 15.69
C LEU A 46 -19.72 -1.54 15.07
N TRP A 47 -19.01 -1.11 14.02
CA TRP A 47 -19.30 0.17 13.38
C TRP A 47 -20.61 0.18 12.61
N GLN A 48 -21.02 -0.95 12.01
CA GLN A 48 -22.34 -1.09 11.39
C GLN A 48 -23.48 -0.97 12.42
N ALA A 49 -23.36 -1.67 13.55
CA ALA A 49 -24.33 -1.61 14.64
C ALA A 49 -24.43 -0.17 15.18
N ALA A 50 -23.30 0.48 15.46
CA ALA A 50 -23.25 1.85 15.93
C ALA A 50 -23.90 2.84 14.93
N ALA A 51 -23.53 2.77 13.65
CA ALA A 51 -24.09 3.64 12.61
C ALA A 51 -25.60 3.46 12.46
N SER A 52 -26.10 2.23 12.56
CA SER A 52 -27.53 1.95 12.44
C SER A 52 -28.37 2.51 13.60
N GLN A 53 -27.79 2.62 14.81
CA GLN A 53 -28.52 3.00 16.02
C GLN A 53 -28.33 4.47 16.42
N LEU A 54 -27.17 5.06 16.13
CA LEU A 54 -26.84 6.43 16.56
C LEU A 54 -27.30 7.51 15.56
N GLY A 55 -27.58 7.15 14.30
CA GLY A 55 -28.01 8.09 13.26
C GLY A 55 -26.88 8.97 12.71
N GLN A 56 -27.23 9.92 11.82
CA GLN A 56 -26.26 10.84 11.20
C GLN A 56 -25.59 11.75 12.25
N GLY A 57 -24.25 11.76 12.26
CA GLY A 57 -23.46 12.58 13.19
C GLY A 57 -23.23 11.96 14.57
N GLY A 58 -23.84 10.80 14.87
CA GLY A 58 -23.60 10.07 16.11
C GLY A 58 -22.25 9.34 16.11
N TYR A 59 -21.53 9.42 17.23
CA TYR A 59 -20.25 8.72 17.43
C TYR A 59 -20.25 8.03 18.81
N LEU A 60 -19.44 6.97 18.95
CA LEU A 60 -19.35 6.20 20.20
C LEU A 60 -18.43 6.85 21.24
N ASP A 61 -17.31 7.42 20.77
CA ASP A 61 -16.28 8.01 21.62
C ASP A 61 -15.40 9.02 20.84
N ALA A 62 -14.76 9.94 21.56
CA ALA A 62 -13.93 11.00 20.99
C ALA A 62 -12.42 10.70 20.99
N GLY A 63 -11.98 9.55 21.50
CA GLY A 63 -10.56 9.18 21.64
C GLY A 63 -9.86 9.79 22.85
N ILE A 64 -10.61 10.46 23.74
CA ILE A 64 -10.06 11.20 24.90
C ILE A 64 -10.35 10.42 26.19
N PRO A 65 -9.33 10.09 27.00
CA PRO A 65 -9.52 9.35 28.25
C PRO A 65 -10.49 10.02 29.23
N LYS A 66 -11.46 9.23 29.71
CA LYS A 66 -12.47 9.65 30.69
C LYS A 66 -12.04 9.21 32.10
N ARG A 67 -12.40 10.00 33.12
CA ARG A 67 -12.14 9.66 34.55
C ARG A 67 -13.33 9.01 35.26
N ARG A 68 -14.52 9.14 34.67
CA ARG A 68 -15.80 8.72 35.23
C ARG A 68 -16.38 7.62 34.37
N GLY A 69 -16.94 6.58 35.01
CA GLY A 69 -17.77 5.61 34.33
C GLY A 69 -19.05 6.28 33.84
N GLU A 70 -19.53 5.92 32.65
CA GLU A 70 -20.80 6.38 32.11
C GLU A 70 -21.49 5.29 31.29
N VAL A 71 -22.81 5.34 31.26
CA VAL A 71 -23.61 4.40 30.49
C VAL A 71 -24.56 5.16 29.58
N LEU A 72 -24.66 4.75 28.32
CA LEU A 72 -25.59 5.32 27.35
C LEU A 72 -26.45 4.22 26.72
N LEU A 73 -27.60 4.61 26.20
CA LEU A 73 -28.49 3.72 25.46
C LEU A 73 -28.99 4.41 24.20
N ALA A 74 -28.85 3.73 23.07
CA ALA A 74 -29.40 4.16 21.79
C ALA A 74 -30.48 3.15 21.35
N GLY A 75 -31.71 3.62 21.20
CA GLY A 75 -32.82 2.79 20.78
C GLY A 75 -34.18 3.45 21.07
N LYS A 76 -35.23 2.65 21.04
CA LYS A 76 -36.61 3.08 21.24
C LYS A 76 -37.24 2.50 22.51
N ALA A 77 -38.20 3.21 23.06
CA ALA A 77 -39.15 2.71 24.03
C ALA A 77 -40.20 1.83 23.33
N TRP A 78 -40.58 0.72 23.95
CA TRP A 78 -41.61 -0.20 23.44
C TRP A 78 -42.66 -0.49 24.51
N THR A 79 -43.95 -0.46 24.16
CA THR A 79 -45.06 -0.71 25.10
C THR A 79 -45.33 -2.21 25.29
N ARG A 80 -44.33 -2.97 25.75
CA ARG A 80 -44.44 -4.44 25.94
C ARG A 80 -44.86 -4.84 27.34
N GLU A 81 -44.67 -3.98 28.31
CA GLU A 81 -45.05 -4.20 29.70
C GLU A 81 -46.31 -3.39 30.07
N GLY A 82 -47.27 -4.01 30.77
CA GLY A 82 -48.39 -3.30 31.41
C GLY A 82 -49.66 -3.08 30.57
N GLY A 83 -49.73 -3.55 29.32
CA GLY A 83 -50.95 -3.57 28.49
C GLY A 83 -51.46 -2.22 27.98
N ASP A 84 -51.00 -1.10 28.56
CA ASP A 84 -51.29 0.26 28.10
C ASP A 84 -50.40 0.62 26.91
N ARG A 85 -51.00 0.83 25.74
CA ARG A 85 -50.28 1.19 24.50
C ARG A 85 -50.04 2.70 24.35
N THR A 86 -50.46 3.51 25.32
CA THR A 86 -50.32 4.98 25.27
C THR A 86 -49.16 5.50 26.11
N LYS A 87 -48.60 4.66 27.00
CA LYS A 87 -47.45 4.99 27.85
C LYS A 87 -46.71 3.74 28.31
N CYS A 88 -45.41 3.87 28.56
CA CYS A 88 -44.62 2.87 29.26
C CYS A 88 -43.52 3.53 30.12
N ARG A 89 -42.93 2.74 31.01
CA ARG A 89 -41.72 3.14 31.74
C ARG A 89 -40.51 2.48 31.09
N VAL A 90 -39.49 3.27 30.82
CA VAL A 90 -38.19 2.78 30.35
C VAL A 90 -37.19 2.88 31.48
N GLY A 91 -36.45 1.79 31.72
CA GLY A 91 -35.48 1.68 32.79
C GLY A 91 -34.11 1.24 32.29
N LEU A 92 -33.05 1.85 32.83
CA LEU A 92 -31.67 1.43 32.66
C LEU A 92 -30.99 1.31 34.02
N SER A 93 -30.28 0.21 34.20
CA SER A 93 -29.58 -0.14 35.42
C SER A 93 -28.22 -0.74 35.06
N LEU A 94 -27.12 -0.22 35.63
CA LEU A 94 -25.77 -0.80 35.50
C LEU A 94 -24.98 -0.48 36.77
N GLY A 95 -24.63 -1.51 37.56
CA GLY A 95 -24.01 -1.32 38.88
C GLY A 95 -24.88 -0.42 39.77
N ASP A 96 -24.30 0.68 40.26
CA ASP A 96 -24.99 1.68 41.10
C ASP A 96 -25.83 2.69 40.29
N ILE A 97 -25.71 2.71 38.95
CA ILE A 97 -26.52 3.60 38.10
C ILE A 97 -27.95 3.03 38.00
N ARG A 98 -28.93 3.91 38.22
CA ARG A 98 -30.36 3.65 38.06
C ARG A 98 -31.03 4.87 37.43
N LYS A 99 -31.62 4.72 36.25
CA LYS A 99 -32.39 5.76 35.58
C LYS A 99 -33.69 5.22 35.01
N GLU A 100 -34.79 5.90 35.32
CA GLU A 100 -36.12 5.58 34.84
C GLU A 100 -36.75 6.82 34.21
N LEU A 101 -37.30 6.65 33.01
CA LEU A 101 -38.02 7.69 32.28
C LEU A 101 -39.45 7.21 31.96
N ASN A 102 -40.40 8.13 32.03
CA ASN A 102 -41.74 7.90 31.50
C ASN A 102 -41.73 8.21 30.00
N VAL A 103 -42.34 7.34 29.21
CA VAL A 103 -42.53 7.53 27.78
C VAL A 103 -44.01 7.51 27.44
N PHE A 104 -44.47 8.56 26.77
CA PHE A 104 -45.85 8.73 26.33
C PHE A 104 -45.92 8.72 24.80
N GLY A 105 -47.04 8.29 24.24
CA GLY A 105 -47.32 8.52 22.82
C GLY A 105 -47.51 10.01 22.54
N ASP A 106 -47.72 10.38 21.28
CA ASP A 106 -47.83 11.78 20.91
C ASP A 106 -49.01 12.45 21.61
N ARG A 107 -48.77 13.67 22.10
CA ARG A 107 -49.74 14.48 22.83
C ARG A 107 -49.42 15.96 22.70
N GLN A 108 -50.45 16.76 22.94
CA GLN A 108 -50.39 18.21 22.92
C GLN A 108 -51.23 18.79 24.04
N PHE A 109 -50.99 20.05 24.41
CA PHE A 109 -51.87 20.75 25.34
C PHE A 109 -53.27 20.94 24.76
N ARG A 110 -54.30 20.75 25.60
CA ARG A 110 -55.69 21.14 25.34
C ARG A 110 -56.08 22.20 26.36
N GLY A 111 -56.00 23.47 25.94
CA GLY A 111 -56.02 24.59 26.88
C GLY A 111 -54.77 24.54 27.78
N ASP A 112 -54.96 24.62 29.09
CA ASP A 112 -53.85 24.60 30.08
C ASP A 112 -53.52 23.20 30.62
N GLN A 113 -54.15 22.14 30.10
CA GLN A 113 -53.94 20.77 30.56
C GLN A 113 -53.31 19.87 29.48
N PRO A 114 -52.53 18.85 29.88
CA PRO A 114 -52.01 17.87 28.94
C PRO A 114 -53.14 17.06 28.29
N GLY A 115 -53.10 16.91 26.97
CA GLY A 115 -53.97 15.99 26.24
C GLY A 115 -53.68 14.52 26.56
N GLN A 116 -54.63 13.65 26.24
CA GLN A 116 -54.42 12.20 26.35
C GLN A 116 -53.36 11.74 25.32
N PRO A 117 -52.41 10.88 25.71
CA PRO A 117 -51.42 10.33 24.80
C PRO A 117 -52.05 9.37 23.80
N GLU A 118 -51.60 9.45 22.55
CA GLU A 118 -52.00 8.53 21.49
C GLU A 118 -51.34 7.14 21.68
N PRO A 119 -51.95 6.05 21.19
CA PRO A 119 -51.30 4.74 21.18
C PRO A 119 -50.04 4.75 20.31
N PHE A 120 -48.97 4.09 20.76
CA PHE A 120 -47.74 3.93 19.99
C PHE A 120 -47.19 2.51 20.13
N ASP A 121 -46.46 2.05 19.12
CA ASP A 121 -45.68 0.80 19.19
C ASP A 121 -44.27 1.05 19.74
N SER A 122 -43.63 2.09 19.21
CA SER A 122 -42.33 2.53 19.68
C SER A 122 -42.14 4.05 19.58
N ILE A 123 -41.33 4.60 20.49
CA ILE A 123 -40.92 6.02 20.49
C ILE A 123 -39.41 6.06 20.65
N ALA A 124 -38.71 6.82 19.79
CA ALA A 124 -37.27 6.98 19.89
C ALA A 124 -36.85 7.70 21.18
N LEU A 125 -35.85 7.16 21.88
CA LEU A 125 -35.31 7.72 23.13
C LEU A 125 -34.26 8.81 22.84
N THR A 126 -34.61 9.77 21.98
CA THR A 126 -33.72 10.82 21.50
C THR A 126 -34.07 12.18 22.11
N TRP A 127 -33.19 13.17 21.92
CA TRP A 127 -33.39 14.51 22.47
C TRP A 127 -34.56 15.27 21.83
N GLU A 128 -34.93 14.95 20.58
CA GLU A 128 -36.11 15.50 19.89
C GLU A 128 -37.42 15.15 20.59
N ASN A 129 -37.46 14.01 21.27
CA ASN A 129 -38.63 13.54 22.00
C ASN A 129 -38.65 13.97 23.48
N ALA A 130 -37.60 14.64 23.94
CA ALA A 130 -37.49 15.21 25.28
C ALA A 130 -37.98 16.66 25.33
N PHE A 131 -38.16 17.20 26.55
CA PHE A 131 -38.51 18.61 26.71
C PHE A 131 -37.45 19.53 26.09
N GLY A 132 -37.87 20.53 25.32
CA GLY A 132 -36.97 21.48 24.69
C GLY A 132 -37.59 22.17 23.48
N GLY A 133 -36.72 22.58 22.55
CA GLY A 133 -37.05 23.18 21.27
C GLY A 133 -36.40 24.54 21.04
N GLU A 134 -36.74 25.18 19.93
CA GLU A 134 -36.09 26.40 19.46
C GLU A 134 -36.06 27.52 20.53
N GLY A 135 -34.84 27.92 20.89
CA GLY A 135 -34.57 28.93 21.93
C GLY A 135 -34.46 28.36 23.36
N PHE A 136 -34.49 27.04 23.54
CA PHE A 136 -34.17 26.39 24.82
C PHE A 136 -32.78 25.77 24.78
N ALA A 137 -31.78 26.49 25.30
CA ALA A 137 -30.37 26.15 25.14
C ALA A 137 -29.98 24.75 25.67
N ALA A 138 -30.64 24.25 26.72
CA ALA A 138 -30.34 22.94 27.29
C ALA A 138 -30.82 21.76 26.43
N ASN A 139 -31.72 21.97 25.48
CA ASN A 139 -32.11 20.98 24.47
C ASN A 139 -32.79 21.71 23.30
N PRO A 140 -32.02 22.24 22.34
CA PRO A 140 -32.57 22.96 21.19
C PRO A 140 -33.38 22.07 20.24
N LEU A 141 -33.16 20.74 20.27
CA LEU A 141 -33.80 19.77 19.37
C LEU A 141 -35.17 19.30 19.87
N GLY A 142 -35.43 19.42 21.18
CA GLY A 142 -36.62 18.87 21.83
C GLY A 142 -37.94 19.54 21.46
N LYS A 143 -38.99 19.18 22.21
CA LYS A 143 -40.34 19.75 22.03
C LYS A 143 -41.02 20.13 23.34
N GLY A 144 -42.00 21.02 23.25
CA GLY A 144 -42.80 21.48 24.38
C GLY A 144 -42.36 22.80 25.02
N PHE A 145 -41.24 23.41 24.62
CA PHE A 145 -40.87 24.75 25.08
C PHE A 145 -41.80 25.85 24.55
N LYS A 146 -42.14 25.77 23.25
CA LYS A 146 -43.02 26.72 22.54
C LYS A 146 -44.02 25.99 21.65
N PRO A 147 -45.15 26.64 21.30
CA PRO A 147 -46.03 26.18 20.24
C PRO A 147 -45.33 26.17 18.87
N VAL A 148 -45.66 25.18 18.05
CA VAL A 148 -45.15 25.02 16.67
C VAL A 148 -46.32 25.09 15.69
N SER A 149 -46.02 25.28 14.40
CA SER A 149 -47.03 25.28 13.34
C SER A 149 -46.89 24.03 12.49
N ASP A 150 -48.01 23.43 12.11
CA ASP A 150 -48.02 22.33 11.13
C ASP A 150 -47.75 22.86 9.69
N GLN A 151 -47.68 21.95 8.72
CA GLN A 151 -47.49 22.24 7.30
C GLN A 151 -48.59 23.12 6.67
N HIS A 152 -49.73 23.31 7.36
CA HIS A 152 -50.85 24.16 6.95
C HIS A 152 -50.93 25.45 7.77
N GLY A 153 -49.92 25.75 8.60
CA GLY A 153 -49.84 26.95 9.44
C GLY A 153 -50.71 26.91 10.70
N ARG A 154 -51.29 25.76 11.08
CA ARG A 154 -52.08 25.62 12.31
C ARG A 154 -51.14 25.49 13.52
N LYS A 155 -51.34 26.34 14.52
CA LYS A 155 -50.54 26.32 15.75
C LYS A 155 -51.03 25.26 16.72
N TYR A 156 -50.11 24.48 17.27
CA TYR A 156 -50.35 23.56 18.37
C TYR A 156 -49.16 23.54 19.32
N HIS A 157 -49.37 23.11 20.57
CA HIS A 157 -48.30 23.03 21.57
C HIS A 157 -48.03 21.57 21.94
N PRO A 158 -47.01 20.95 21.33
CA PRO A 158 -46.68 19.54 21.59
C PRO A 158 -46.17 19.37 23.03
N LEU A 159 -46.36 18.17 23.57
CA LEU A 159 -45.74 17.74 24.81
C LEU A 159 -44.58 16.78 24.48
N PRO A 160 -43.52 16.74 25.30
CA PRO A 160 -42.46 15.76 25.12
C PRO A 160 -42.99 14.33 25.37
N ASN A 161 -42.43 13.36 24.68
CA ASN A 161 -42.73 11.96 24.92
C ASN A 161 -41.92 11.43 26.09
N VAL A 162 -40.65 11.85 26.20
CA VAL A 162 -39.69 11.32 27.19
C VAL A 162 -39.50 12.33 28.32
N GLU A 163 -39.82 11.91 29.54
CA GLU A 163 -39.80 12.77 30.72
C GLU A 163 -39.30 12.04 31.97
N TYR A 164 -38.70 12.79 32.90
CA TYR A 164 -38.45 12.30 34.25
C TYR A 164 -39.76 12.14 35.02
N PRO A 165 -39.99 11.00 35.72
CA PRO A 165 -41.22 10.78 36.50
C PRO A 165 -41.55 11.90 37.51
N GLN A 166 -40.52 12.51 38.08
CA GLN A 166 -40.60 13.55 39.09
C GLN A 166 -40.64 14.98 38.53
N ASP A 167 -40.49 15.16 37.22
CA ASP A 167 -40.34 16.47 36.57
C ASP A 167 -41.05 16.50 35.21
N MET A 168 -42.31 16.07 35.19
CA MET A 168 -43.16 16.06 33.99
C MET A 168 -43.78 17.43 33.70
N LEU A 169 -44.06 17.70 32.43
CA LEU A 169 -44.72 18.91 31.93
C LEU A 169 -46.24 18.80 32.07
N TYR A 170 -46.82 19.59 32.99
CA TYR A 170 -48.26 19.59 33.24
C TYR A 170 -48.99 20.86 32.83
N ARG A 171 -48.28 21.97 32.63
CA ARG A 171 -48.88 23.25 32.23
C ARG A 171 -47.98 24.04 31.28
N PRO A 172 -48.55 24.88 30.40
CA PRO A 172 -47.75 25.79 29.58
C PRO A 172 -46.88 26.70 30.47
N GLY A 173 -45.64 26.96 30.02
CA GLY A 173 -44.69 27.82 30.74
C GLY A 173 -43.81 27.12 31.77
N GLN A 174 -44.12 25.89 32.19
CA GLN A 174 -43.18 25.08 33.00
C GLN A 174 -41.90 24.78 32.19
N ARG A 175 -40.79 24.60 32.89
CA ARG A 175 -39.45 24.36 32.32
C ARG A 175 -38.82 23.11 32.97
N PRO A 176 -39.39 21.91 32.77
CA PRO A 176 -38.80 20.68 33.29
C PRO A 176 -37.44 20.42 32.66
N ARG A 177 -36.65 19.54 33.29
CA ARG A 177 -35.36 19.14 32.74
C ARG A 177 -35.54 18.20 31.54
N PRO A 178 -34.85 18.45 30.40
CA PRO A 178 -34.80 17.50 29.30
C PRO A 178 -34.24 16.14 29.74
N ALA A 179 -34.85 15.06 29.28
CA ALA A 179 -34.51 13.70 29.69
C ALA A 179 -34.25 12.80 28.47
N SER A 180 -33.10 12.14 28.44
CA SER A 180 -32.73 11.15 27.41
C SER A 180 -31.72 10.15 28.00
N PHE A 181 -31.49 9.04 27.31
CA PHE A 181 -30.37 8.12 27.61
C PHE A 181 -29.16 8.32 26.70
N GLY A 182 -29.30 9.11 25.63
CA GLY A 182 -28.27 9.36 24.62
C GLY A 182 -27.27 10.45 25.01
N ALA A 183 -26.28 10.65 24.13
CA ALA A 183 -25.19 11.60 24.32
C ALA A 183 -25.67 13.06 24.29
N ILE A 184 -25.20 13.88 25.23
CA ILE A 184 -25.38 15.34 25.21
C ILE A 184 -24.36 15.95 24.25
N ASP A 185 -24.83 16.80 23.34
CA ASP A 185 -23.96 17.51 22.41
C ASP A 185 -22.96 18.42 23.16
N LEU A 186 -21.71 18.42 22.70
CA LEU A 186 -20.60 19.17 23.30
C LEU A 186 -20.84 20.70 23.35
N SER A 187 -21.66 21.24 22.44
CA SER A 187 -21.99 22.66 22.35
C SER A 187 -23.09 23.09 23.32
N TRP A 188 -23.80 22.15 23.94
CA TRP A 188 -24.91 22.49 24.84
C TRP A 188 -24.40 22.92 26.21
N PRO A 189 -25.10 23.85 26.91
CA PRO A 189 -24.62 24.45 28.16
C PRO A 189 -24.18 23.44 29.23
N GLN A 190 -24.82 22.27 29.30
CA GLN A 190 -24.49 21.21 30.26
C GLN A 190 -23.07 20.68 30.12
N ARG A 191 -22.52 20.70 28.89
CA ARG A 191 -21.14 20.33 28.58
C ARG A 191 -20.27 21.57 28.34
N LEU A 192 -20.74 22.53 27.56
CA LEU A 192 -19.97 23.72 27.20
C LEU A 192 -19.48 24.51 28.43
N ALA A 193 -20.27 24.57 29.52
CA ALA A 193 -19.86 25.21 30.76
C ALA A 193 -18.63 24.55 31.44
N LYS A 194 -18.24 23.35 31.00
CA LYS A 194 -17.10 22.56 31.49
C LYS A 194 -15.89 22.63 30.57
N ALA A 195 -16.01 23.23 29.39
CA ALA A 195 -14.96 23.24 28.38
C ALA A 195 -13.72 24.07 28.79
N GLY A 196 -13.84 24.91 29.83
CA GLY A 196 -12.82 25.86 30.26
C GLY A 196 -12.83 27.15 29.44
N THR A 197 -11.82 27.98 29.66
CA THR A 197 -11.77 29.35 29.10
C THR A 197 -10.96 29.41 27.80
N TYR A 198 -11.61 29.81 26.69
CA TYR A 198 -11.01 29.96 25.36
C TYR A 198 -10.92 31.43 24.93
N ASP A 199 -10.07 32.20 25.60
CA ASP A 199 -9.87 33.63 25.32
C ASP A 199 -8.56 33.91 24.55
N LYS A 200 -8.21 35.19 24.43
CA LYS A 200 -6.95 35.61 23.78
C LYS A 200 -5.72 35.04 24.51
N GLN A 201 -5.76 34.94 25.83
CA GLN A 201 -4.66 34.37 26.61
C GLN A 201 -4.48 32.88 26.28
N TRP A 202 -5.57 32.12 26.19
CA TRP A 202 -5.52 30.73 25.73
C TRP A 202 -4.95 30.61 24.32
N LEU A 203 -5.39 31.45 23.37
CA LEU A 203 -4.88 31.42 22.00
C LEU A 203 -3.36 31.70 21.94
N GLU A 204 -2.88 32.61 22.78
CA GLU A 204 -1.48 33.02 22.81
C GLU A 204 -0.57 32.06 23.59
N GLN A 205 -1.08 31.41 24.65
CA GLN A 205 -0.27 30.64 25.61
C GLN A 205 -0.52 29.13 25.61
N HIS A 206 -1.70 28.68 25.18
CA HIS A 206 -2.14 27.30 25.36
C HIS A 206 -2.51 26.59 24.06
N PHE A 207 -3.09 27.28 23.06
CA PHE A 207 -3.53 26.63 21.81
C PHE A 207 -2.45 25.72 21.16
N PRO A 208 -2.83 24.59 20.54
CA PRO A 208 -4.11 23.87 20.61
C PRO A 208 -4.36 23.05 21.88
N ALA A 209 -3.60 23.21 22.97
CA ALA A 209 -3.88 22.49 24.22
C ALA A 209 -5.26 22.82 24.79
N TYR A 210 -5.81 21.88 25.56
CA TYR A 210 -7.00 22.15 26.36
C TYR A 210 -6.69 23.19 27.44
N PRO A 211 -7.64 24.09 27.75
CA PRO A 211 -7.40 25.16 28.70
C PRO A 211 -7.16 24.59 30.12
N PRO A 212 -6.31 25.20 30.95
CA PRO A 212 -5.94 24.64 32.26
C PRO A 212 -7.10 24.46 33.25
N ASP A 213 -8.19 25.22 33.07
CA ASP A 213 -9.38 25.25 33.94
C ASP A 213 -10.52 24.33 33.46
N ILE A 214 -10.28 23.52 32.43
CA ILE A 214 -11.26 22.54 31.92
C ILE A 214 -11.68 21.53 33.00
N ASP A 215 -12.98 21.29 33.12
CA ASP A 215 -13.51 20.15 33.90
C ASP A 215 -13.51 18.92 33.00
N TRP A 216 -12.72 17.91 33.33
CA TRP A 216 -12.57 16.67 32.56
C TRP A 216 -13.86 15.86 32.38
N SER A 217 -14.91 16.12 33.17
CA SER A 217 -16.25 15.57 32.88
C SER A 217 -16.91 16.21 31.66
N TYR A 218 -16.26 17.18 31.01
CA TYR A 218 -16.59 17.68 29.67
C TYR A 218 -16.65 16.55 28.64
N PHE A 219 -15.77 15.55 28.72
CA PHE A 219 -15.73 14.42 27.77
C PHE A 219 -16.72 13.30 28.09
N ASN A 220 -17.40 13.36 29.24
CA ASN A 220 -18.51 12.45 29.49
C ASN A 220 -19.73 12.89 28.67
N ASP A 221 -20.21 11.99 27.83
CA ASP A 221 -21.31 12.22 26.91
C ASP A 221 -22.67 12.03 27.60
N ALA A 222 -22.75 11.17 28.62
CA ALA A 222 -23.99 10.89 29.33
C ALA A 222 -24.41 12.03 30.29
N SER A 223 -25.69 12.13 30.62
CA SER A 223 -26.15 13.01 31.70
C SER A 223 -25.61 12.57 33.07
N SER A 224 -25.53 13.48 34.04
CA SER A 224 -24.88 13.22 35.33
C SER A 224 -25.49 12.08 36.15
N ASP A 225 -26.77 11.75 35.93
CA ASP A 225 -27.49 10.63 36.54
C ASP A 225 -27.17 9.27 35.89
N GLN A 226 -26.38 9.26 34.81
CA GLN A 226 -25.86 8.09 34.10
C GLN A 226 -24.34 7.95 34.27
N GLN A 227 -23.74 8.62 35.26
CA GLN A 227 -22.30 8.62 35.51
C GLN A 227 -21.95 8.09 36.91
N LEU A 228 -20.78 7.46 37.02
CA LEU A 228 -20.12 7.08 38.27
C LEU A 228 -18.86 7.92 38.48
N ALA A 229 -18.52 8.15 39.75
CA ALA A 229 -17.29 8.88 40.10
C ALA A 229 -16.00 8.12 39.73
N LYS A 230 -16.09 6.80 39.52
CA LYS A 230 -14.98 5.93 39.14
C LYS A 230 -15.35 5.15 37.86
N PRO A 231 -14.35 4.66 37.10
CA PRO A 231 -14.57 3.71 36.01
C PRO A 231 -15.25 2.42 36.50
N PHE A 232 -15.87 1.69 35.58
CA PHE A 232 -16.44 0.38 35.84
C PHE A 232 -15.34 -0.65 36.09
N VAL A 233 -15.67 -1.66 36.90
CA VAL A 233 -14.84 -2.85 37.10
C VAL A 233 -14.89 -3.71 35.85
N GLY A 234 -16.08 -3.98 35.31
CA GLY A 234 -16.31 -4.79 34.11
C GLY A 234 -17.10 -6.08 34.33
N ASP A 235 -17.67 -6.29 35.51
CA ASP A 235 -18.50 -7.45 35.89
C ASP A 235 -19.87 -7.04 36.49
N GLU A 236 -20.19 -5.75 36.47
CA GLU A 236 -21.38 -5.18 37.08
C GLU A 236 -22.68 -5.77 36.51
N PRO A 237 -23.70 -5.99 37.36
CA PRO A 237 -25.02 -6.39 36.89
C PRO A 237 -25.71 -5.23 36.17
N TRP A 238 -26.45 -5.55 35.11
CA TRP A 238 -27.24 -4.61 34.33
C TRP A 238 -28.65 -5.12 34.06
N SER A 239 -29.57 -4.18 33.81
CA SER A 239 -30.94 -4.46 33.42
C SER A 239 -31.52 -3.32 32.60
N LEU A 240 -32.30 -3.67 31.57
CA LEU A 240 -32.99 -2.77 30.68
C LEU A 240 -34.48 -3.15 30.64
N ILE A 241 -35.35 -2.13 30.62
CA ILE A 241 -36.81 -2.31 30.65
C ILE A 241 -37.44 -1.54 29.49
N ASN A 242 -38.29 -2.21 28.71
CA ASN A 242 -39.07 -1.65 27.60
C ASN A 242 -38.25 -0.97 26.50
N VAL A 243 -37.09 -1.53 26.15
CA VAL A 243 -36.20 -0.99 25.10
C VAL A 243 -35.97 -1.92 23.91
N HIS A 244 -36.74 -3.01 23.83
CA HIS A 244 -36.59 -4.02 22.79
C HIS A 244 -37.97 -4.38 22.19
N PRO A 245 -38.06 -4.62 20.86
CA PRO A 245 -39.33 -4.90 20.18
C PRO A 245 -40.08 -6.11 20.69
N GLU A 246 -39.39 -7.16 21.16
CA GLU A 246 -40.03 -8.39 21.65
C GLU A 246 -39.83 -8.65 23.15
N LYS A 247 -38.63 -8.37 23.70
CA LYS A 247 -38.23 -8.68 25.08
C LYS A 247 -38.50 -7.49 26.00
N PRO A 248 -39.56 -7.48 26.84
CA PRO A 248 -39.87 -6.35 27.72
C PRO A 248 -38.78 -6.07 28.76
N ARG A 249 -37.97 -7.09 29.10
CA ARG A 249 -36.86 -6.97 30.05
C ARG A 249 -35.64 -7.71 29.51
N LEU A 250 -34.49 -7.07 29.61
CA LEU A 250 -33.17 -7.65 29.38
C LEU A 250 -32.34 -7.48 30.66
N SER A 251 -31.50 -8.45 30.99
CA SER A 251 -30.62 -8.36 32.15
C SER A 251 -29.43 -9.30 31.99
N GLY A 252 -28.32 -8.96 32.64
CA GLY A 252 -27.12 -9.78 32.67
C GLY A 252 -26.03 -9.14 33.50
N ASN A 253 -24.79 -9.57 33.26
CA ASN A 253 -23.59 -8.97 33.83
C ASN A 253 -22.69 -8.47 32.70
N LEU A 254 -21.84 -7.49 33.01
CA LEU A 254 -20.70 -7.19 32.15
C LEU A 254 -19.74 -8.41 32.11
N PRO A 255 -18.99 -8.61 31.01
CA PRO A 255 -18.38 -9.91 30.68
C PRO A 255 -17.08 -10.24 31.42
N GLY A 256 -16.57 -9.36 32.29
CA GLY A 256 -15.29 -9.57 32.98
C GLY A 256 -14.08 -9.54 32.03
N ILE A 257 -14.04 -8.55 31.12
CA ILE A 257 -12.94 -8.34 30.18
C ILE A 257 -12.11 -7.13 30.59
N ARG A 258 -10.78 -7.23 30.45
CA ARG A 258 -9.84 -6.11 30.53
C ARG A 258 -9.23 -5.86 29.17
N ALA A 259 -9.38 -4.66 28.63
CA ALA A 259 -8.50 -4.22 27.55
C ALA A 259 -7.09 -3.99 28.10
N ARG A 260 -6.08 -4.17 27.26
CA ARG A 260 -4.67 -3.92 27.55
C ARG A 260 -4.07 -3.12 26.41
N CYS A 261 -3.21 -2.16 26.74
CA CYS A 261 -2.60 -1.26 25.79
C CYS A 261 -1.11 -1.19 26.06
N PHE A 262 -0.32 -1.47 25.02
CA PHE A 262 1.12 -1.56 25.10
C PHE A 262 1.76 -0.63 24.08
N PHE A 263 2.87 -0.02 24.46
CA PHE A 263 3.58 0.94 23.65
C PHE A 263 5.05 0.53 23.55
N LEU A 264 5.60 0.60 22.35
CA LEU A 264 7.02 0.42 22.08
C LEU A 264 7.57 1.73 21.54
N ARG A 265 8.59 2.31 22.18
CA ARG A 265 9.22 3.56 21.74
C ARG A 265 10.30 3.32 20.70
N ASN A 266 10.58 4.32 19.87
CA ASN A 266 11.71 4.25 18.94
C ASN A 266 13.04 4.14 19.70
N GLY A 267 13.90 3.23 19.27
CA GLY A 267 15.21 2.99 19.90
C GLY A 267 15.15 2.24 21.23
N SER A 268 13.97 1.77 21.64
CA SER A 268 13.77 0.88 22.79
C SER A 268 13.23 -0.47 22.34
N ASP A 269 13.67 -1.53 23.01
CA ASP A 269 13.09 -2.88 22.88
C ASP A 269 12.15 -3.21 24.05
N GLU A 270 11.99 -2.28 25.00
CA GLU A 270 11.10 -2.46 26.15
C GLU A 270 9.65 -2.10 25.82
N LEU A 271 8.74 -3.03 26.12
CA LEU A 271 7.30 -2.86 25.95
C LEU A 271 6.69 -2.22 27.20
N GLU A 272 6.14 -1.01 27.08
CA GLU A 272 5.46 -0.29 28.16
C GLU A 272 3.97 -0.63 28.17
N GLU A 273 3.45 -1.19 29.27
CA GLU A 273 2.00 -1.40 29.45
C GLU A 273 1.36 -0.20 30.15
N MET A 274 0.30 0.33 29.56
CA MET A 274 -0.52 1.39 30.15
C MET A 274 -1.88 0.87 30.58
N ALA A 275 -2.28 1.20 31.80
CA ALA A 275 -3.56 0.77 32.36
C ALA A 275 -4.74 1.27 31.52
N CYS A 276 -5.60 0.35 31.08
CA CYS A 276 -6.86 0.65 30.42
C CYS A 276 -8.01 0.61 31.43
N GLN A 277 -8.85 1.63 31.45
CA GLN A 277 -10.01 1.72 32.34
C GLN A 277 -11.31 1.63 31.55
N LEU A 278 -12.25 0.76 31.96
CA LEU A 278 -13.59 0.70 31.36
C LEU A 278 -14.40 1.91 31.83
N THR A 279 -14.60 2.89 30.96
CA THR A 279 -15.28 4.13 31.36
C THR A 279 -16.60 4.32 30.66
N THR A 280 -16.88 3.63 29.56
CA THR A 280 -18.12 3.86 28.82
C THR A 280 -18.73 2.54 28.38
N VAL A 281 -20.04 2.39 28.63
CA VAL A 281 -20.84 1.27 28.16
C VAL A 281 -22.00 1.81 27.33
N TRP A 282 -22.11 1.35 26.08
CA TRP A 282 -23.26 1.62 25.23
C TRP A 282 -24.15 0.39 25.14
N PHE A 283 -25.45 0.57 25.39
CA PHE A 283 -26.48 -0.43 25.11
C PHE A 283 -27.17 -0.12 23.78
N LEU A 284 -27.20 -1.11 22.88
CA LEU A 284 -27.86 -1.09 21.58
C LEU A 284 -28.93 -2.21 21.55
N PRO A 285 -30.03 -2.06 22.31
CA PRO A 285 -30.96 -3.16 22.59
C PRO A 285 -31.71 -3.67 21.36
N GLU A 286 -32.06 -2.84 20.37
CA GLU A 286 -32.80 -3.29 19.19
C GLU A 286 -32.00 -4.28 18.31
N VAL A 287 -30.66 -4.21 18.34
CA VAL A 287 -29.76 -5.17 17.68
C VAL A 287 -29.13 -6.15 18.66
N GLU A 288 -29.59 -6.15 19.91
CA GLU A 288 -29.08 -6.99 21.01
C GLU A 288 -27.56 -6.91 21.19
N ARG A 289 -26.97 -5.70 21.12
CA ARG A 289 -25.52 -5.48 21.34
C ARG A 289 -25.23 -4.57 22.54
N MET A 290 -24.06 -4.76 23.15
CA MET A 290 -23.40 -3.77 24.00
C MET A 290 -22.00 -3.47 23.46
N VAL A 291 -21.54 -2.24 23.64
CA VAL A 291 -20.16 -1.84 23.33
C VAL A 291 -19.48 -1.38 24.62
N LEU A 292 -18.32 -1.95 24.90
CA LEU A 292 -17.45 -1.58 26.02
C LEU A 292 -16.31 -0.73 25.50
N ILE A 293 -16.05 0.41 26.12
CA ILE A 293 -15.00 1.34 25.71
C ILE A 293 -14.05 1.57 26.87
N TYR A 294 -12.80 1.18 26.64
CA TYR A 294 -11.71 1.30 27.59
C TYR A 294 -10.79 2.44 27.16
N HIS A 295 -10.34 3.25 28.11
CA HIS A 295 -9.43 4.34 27.82
C HIS A 295 -8.07 4.17 28.47
N SER A 296 -7.04 4.56 27.74
CA SER A 296 -5.67 4.67 28.21
C SER A 296 -5.00 5.91 27.60
N ALA A 297 -3.91 6.37 28.20
CA ALA A 297 -3.08 7.41 27.61
C ALA A 297 -1.63 7.24 28.02
N ILE A 298 -0.73 7.61 27.13
CA ILE A 298 0.71 7.69 27.37
C ILE A 298 1.23 9.09 27.06
N GLU A 299 2.28 9.51 27.75
CA GLU A 299 3.00 10.74 27.39
C GLU A 299 3.91 10.45 26.18
N VAL A 300 3.80 11.32 25.18
CA VAL A 300 4.57 11.27 23.94
C VAL A 300 5.35 12.57 23.76
N ASN A 301 6.47 12.49 23.07
CA ASN A 301 7.27 13.68 22.75
C ASN A 301 6.88 14.30 21.40
N ASP A 302 6.20 13.53 20.53
CA ASP A 302 5.70 14.01 19.25
C ASP A 302 4.16 14.03 19.23
N PRO A 303 3.54 15.12 18.74
CA PRO A 303 2.08 15.26 18.67
C PRO A 303 1.36 14.28 17.73
N ASP A 304 2.07 13.53 16.89
CA ASP A 304 1.49 12.45 16.08
C ASP A 304 1.84 11.06 16.66
N GLY A 305 2.50 11.00 17.82
CA GLY A 305 2.97 9.76 18.45
C GLY A 305 4.13 9.09 17.71
N ARG A 306 4.97 9.85 17.01
CA ARG A 306 6.09 9.29 16.21
C ARG A 306 7.21 8.70 17.03
N ASP A 307 7.39 9.17 18.26
CA ASP A 307 8.31 8.57 19.22
C ASP A 307 7.89 7.14 19.61
N LEU A 308 6.71 6.69 19.17
CA LEU A 308 6.23 5.32 19.28
C LEU A 308 6.54 4.53 17.98
N LYS A 309 7.32 3.47 18.13
CA LYS A 309 7.55 2.43 17.12
C LYS A 309 6.26 1.65 16.87
N ALA A 310 5.59 1.21 17.93
CA ALA A 310 4.33 0.46 17.84
C ALA A 310 3.36 0.75 18.98
N LEU A 311 2.06 0.69 18.67
CA LEU A 311 0.96 0.60 19.63
C LEU A 311 0.35 -0.79 19.47
N MET A 312 0.25 -1.56 20.55
CA MET A 312 -0.45 -2.84 20.55
C MET A 312 -1.61 -2.83 21.51
N VAL A 313 -2.78 -3.30 21.07
CA VAL A 313 -3.93 -3.50 21.95
C VAL A 313 -4.31 -4.97 22.01
N ALA A 314 -4.76 -5.39 23.19
CA ALA A 314 -5.21 -6.75 23.45
C ALA A 314 -6.36 -6.73 24.46
N ALA A 315 -6.94 -7.89 24.74
CA ALA A 315 -7.86 -8.08 25.84
C ALA A 315 -7.62 -9.42 26.54
N ASP A 316 -7.77 -9.41 27.87
CA ASP A 316 -7.74 -10.60 28.72
C ASP A 316 -9.07 -10.74 29.47
N ALA A 317 -9.49 -11.98 29.71
CA ALA A 317 -10.57 -12.27 30.63
C ALA A 317 -10.05 -12.18 32.08
N PHE A 318 -10.91 -11.80 33.03
CA PHE A 318 -10.52 -11.70 34.45
C PHE A 318 -9.95 -13.00 35.01
N ASP A 319 -10.45 -14.14 34.52
CA ASP A 319 -10.08 -15.49 34.92
C ASP A 319 -8.85 -16.05 34.15
N ALA A 320 -8.33 -15.34 33.15
CA ALA A 320 -7.26 -15.82 32.27
C ALA A 320 -6.34 -14.69 31.79
N GLN A 321 -5.67 -14.02 32.74
CA GLN A 321 -4.71 -12.95 32.45
C GLN A 321 -3.37 -13.51 31.98
N ARG A 322 -2.83 -12.97 30.87
CA ARG A 322 -1.53 -13.38 30.32
C ARG A 322 -0.40 -12.47 30.81
N PRO A 323 0.86 -12.96 30.90
CA PRO A 323 1.99 -12.13 31.33
C PRO A 323 2.40 -11.12 30.24
N LEU A 324 3.11 -10.05 30.62
CA LEU A 324 3.65 -9.05 29.67
C LEU A 324 4.57 -9.68 28.61
N SER A 325 5.36 -10.70 28.98
CA SER A 325 6.28 -11.40 28.08
C SER A 325 5.57 -12.03 26.88
N HIS A 326 4.37 -12.61 27.07
CA HIS A 326 3.55 -13.14 25.98
C HIS A 326 3.26 -12.08 24.91
N PHE A 327 2.95 -10.86 25.35
CA PHE A 327 2.65 -9.75 24.45
C PHE A 327 3.91 -9.24 23.75
N GLY A 328 5.07 -9.21 24.43
CA GLY A 328 6.36 -8.93 23.79
C GLY A 328 6.65 -9.90 22.64
N ASP A 329 6.49 -11.20 22.87
CA ASP A 329 6.72 -12.24 21.86
C ASP A 329 5.76 -12.12 20.67
N VAL A 330 4.47 -11.87 20.94
CA VAL A 330 3.46 -11.66 19.89
C VAL A 330 3.75 -10.39 19.08
N LEU A 331 4.19 -9.31 19.74
CA LEU A 331 4.52 -8.07 19.07
C LEU A 331 5.71 -8.25 18.12
N LEU A 332 6.78 -8.92 18.56
CA LEU A 332 7.93 -9.23 17.71
C LEU A 332 7.50 -10.02 16.47
N LYS A 333 6.73 -11.10 16.68
CA LYS A 333 6.20 -11.93 15.60
C LYS A 333 5.33 -11.17 14.60
N ARG A 334 4.53 -10.19 15.07
CA ARG A 334 3.64 -9.38 14.20
C ARG A 334 4.33 -8.19 13.55
N LEU A 335 5.49 -7.78 14.06
CA LEU A 335 6.31 -6.70 13.48
C LEU A 335 7.33 -7.20 12.46
N ASP A 336 7.59 -8.51 12.43
CA ASP A 336 8.47 -9.17 11.46
C ASP A 336 7.97 -8.95 10.02
N ASP A 337 8.89 -8.54 9.14
CA ASP A 337 8.53 -8.14 7.77
C ASP A 337 8.24 -9.35 6.85
N ASP A 338 8.70 -10.55 7.21
CA ASP A 338 8.50 -11.79 6.43
C ASP A 338 7.34 -12.63 7.00
N GLU A 339 7.23 -12.75 8.33
CA GLU A 339 6.27 -13.64 9.01
C GLU A 339 5.04 -12.91 9.60
N GLY A 340 5.06 -11.57 9.68
CA GLY A 340 4.07 -10.78 10.40
C GLY A 340 2.62 -10.95 9.93
N MET A 341 2.41 -11.19 8.63
CA MET A 341 1.08 -11.37 8.04
C MET A 341 0.36 -12.64 8.54
N PHE A 342 1.10 -13.71 8.87
CA PHE A 342 0.50 -14.96 9.33
C PHE A 342 -0.03 -14.87 10.76
N HIS A 343 0.63 -14.05 11.57
CA HIS A 343 0.21 -13.78 12.94
C HIS A 343 -0.99 -12.84 13.01
N LEU A 344 -1.28 -12.06 11.97
CA LEU A 344 -2.42 -11.14 11.93
C LEU A 344 -3.77 -11.86 12.12
N LEU A 345 -3.92 -13.04 11.52
CA LEU A 345 -5.16 -13.84 11.55
C LEU A 345 -5.37 -14.63 12.85
N ASN A 346 -4.37 -14.69 13.74
CA ASN A 346 -4.46 -15.44 14.98
C ASN A 346 -5.09 -14.59 16.10
N GLU A 347 -6.42 -14.60 16.17
CA GLU A 347 -7.19 -13.84 17.17
C GLU A 347 -6.91 -14.26 18.62
N ASP A 348 -6.48 -15.50 18.88
CA ASP A 348 -6.23 -15.99 20.24
C ASP A 348 -4.97 -15.40 20.86
N GLN A 349 -4.03 -14.87 20.06
CA GLN A 349 -2.83 -14.20 20.56
C GLN A 349 -3.14 -12.90 21.32
N LEU A 350 -4.17 -12.15 20.89
CA LEU A 350 -4.47 -10.81 21.41
C LEU A 350 -5.91 -10.66 21.94
N GLY A 351 -6.84 -11.54 21.56
CA GLY A 351 -8.21 -11.57 22.12
C GLY A 351 -8.28 -12.32 23.45
N PRO A 352 -9.36 -12.16 24.23
CA PRO A 352 -9.48 -12.78 25.55
C PRO A 352 -9.68 -14.29 25.44
N VAL A 353 -8.95 -15.04 26.27
CA VAL A 353 -9.05 -16.50 26.33
C VAL A 353 -10.45 -16.91 26.82
N GLY A 354 -11.02 -17.97 26.23
CA GLY A 354 -12.35 -18.47 26.59
C GLY A 354 -13.52 -17.69 25.97
N PHE A 355 -13.25 -16.67 25.16
CA PHE A 355 -14.26 -16.00 24.34
C PHE A 355 -14.17 -16.48 22.89
N ARG A 356 -15.32 -16.69 22.25
CA ARG A 356 -15.41 -16.85 20.80
C ARG A 356 -15.14 -15.49 20.15
N LYS A 357 -14.35 -15.44 19.08
CA LYS A 357 -14.11 -14.22 18.29
C LYS A 357 -14.80 -14.41 16.96
N ASN A 358 -15.91 -13.72 16.76
CA ASN A 358 -16.70 -13.80 15.54
C ASN A 358 -16.49 -12.53 14.74
N VAL A 359 -15.44 -12.57 13.92
CA VAL A 359 -14.94 -11.40 13.21
C VAL A 359 -15.75 -11.08 11.94
N GLY A 360 -16.89 -11.77 11.70
CA GLY A 360 -17.74 -11.58 10.51
C GLY A 360 -17.06 -11.95 9.19
N ILE A 361 -15.81 -12.39 9.28
CA ILE A 361 -14.96 -12.88 8.23
C ILE A 361 -15.04 -14.40 8.33
N ASP A 362 -15.71 -15.03 7.37
CA ASP A 362 -15.47 -16.43 7.10
C ASP A 362 -14.03 -16.49 6.56
N VAL A 363 -13.07 -16.76 7.45
CA VAL A 363 -11.65 -16.85 7.08
C VAL A 363 -11.48 -17.89 5.98
N ASP A 364 -12.33 -18.92 5.92
CA ASP A 364 -12.35 -19.90 4.82
C ASP A 364 -12.92 -19.31 3.52
N SER A 365 -13.82 -18.33 3.57
CA SER A 365 -14.31 -17.56 2.39
C SER A 365 -13.31 -16.50 1.97
N ILE A 366 -12.71 -15.74 2.89
CA ILE A 366 -11.63 -14.81 2.55
C ILE A 366 -10.40 -15.56 2.03
N MET A 367 -10.05 -16.73 2.58
CA MET A 367 -9.02 -17.60 2.01
C MET A 367 -9.41 -18.21 0.64
N ARG A 368 -10.70 -18.30 0.32
CA ARG A 368 -11.24 -18.75 -0.99
C ARG A 368 -11.38 -17.61 -2.00
N ASP A 369 -11.59 -16.38 -1.55
CA ASP A 369 -11.89 -15.18 -2.35
C ASP A 369 -10.72 -14.18 -2.41
N ILE A 370 -9.66 -14.37 -1.61
CA ILE A 370 -8.34 -13.79 -1.90
C ILE A 370 -7.89 -14.38 -3.24
N PRO A 371 -7.76 -13.57 -4.31
CA PRO A 371 -7.33 -14.10 -5.59
C PRO A 371 -5.92 -14.69 -5.43
N GLU A 372 -5.69 -15.87 -6.00
CA GLU A 372 -4.45 -16.67 -5.98
C GLU A 372 -3.16 -15.80 -6.11
N SER A 373 -3.28 -14.68 -6.83
CA SER A 373 -2.34 -13.57 -6.93
C SER A 373 -1.83 -12.89 -5.65
N VAL A 374 -2.38 -13.17 -4.47
CA VAL A 374 -1.91 -12.61 -3.18
C VAL A 374 -1.34 -13.70 -2.27
N ARG A 375 -1.76 -14.96 -2.44
CA ARG A 375 -1.30 -16.10 -1.63
C ARG A 375 0.10 -16.58 -2.02
N VAL A 376 0.44 -16.48 -3.30
CA VAL A 376 1.75 -16.88 -3.88
C VAL A 376 2.14 -15.91 -5.02
N GLY A 377 1.71 -14.65 -4.90
CA GLY A 377 1.49 -13.73 -6.01
C GLY A 377 2.65 -13.43 -6.96
N GLN A 378 3.90 -13.41 -6.47
CA GLN A 378 5.06 -13.12 -7.31
C GLN A 378 5.84 -14.37 -7.69
N LEU A 379 5.86 -15.40 -6.84
CA LEU A 379 6.54 -16.67 -7.11
C LEU A 379 5.71 -17.60 -8.01
N GLU A 380 4.39 -17.69 -7.80
CA GLU A 380 3.48 -18.47 -8.67
C GLU A 380 3.17 -17.75 -9.97
N LYS A 381 3.12 -16.42 -10.06
CA LYS A 381 2.97 -15.79 -11.39
C LYS A 381 4.18 -16.04 -12.28
N SER A 382 5.37 -16.20 -11.71
CA SER A 382 6.57 -16.65 -12.44
C SER A 382 6.47 -18.14 -12.79
N LEU A 383 6.05 -18.98 -11.84
CA LEU A 383 6.01 -20.44 -12.01
C LEU A 383 4.80 -20.95 -12.81
N HIS A 384 3.60 -20.42 -12.61
CA HIS A 384 2.39 -20.64 -13.42
C HIS A 384 2.44 -19.91 -14.77
N ARG A 385 3.09 -18.75 -14.94
CA ARG A 385 3.37 -18.28 -16.32
C ARG A 385 4.34 -19.22 -17.01
N GLN A 386 5.37 -19.73 -16.33
CA GLN A 386 6.27 -20.74 -16.90
C GLN A 386 5.54 -22.08 -17.17
N LEU A 387 4.65 -22.55 -16.29
CA LEU A 387 3.95 -23.83 -16.43
C LEU A 387 2.74 -23.75 -17.36
N ALA A 388 1.95 -22.67 -17.36
CA ALA A 388 0.82 -22.45 -18.27
C ALA A 388 1.27 -22.05 -19.68
N GLN A 389 2.39 -21.32 -19.83
CA GLN A 389 3.01 -21.12 -21.14
C GLN A 389 3.65 -22.42 -21.66
N ASN A 390 4.00 -23.37 -20.79
CA ASN A 390 4.45 -24.69 -21.21
C ASN A 390 3.28 -25.66 -21.46
N SER A 391 2.16 -25.59 -20.71
CA SER A 391 1.04 -26.51 -20.85
C SER A 391 0.08 -26.12 -21.98
N ALA A 392 -0.26 -24.83 -22.15
CA ALA A 392 -1.13 -24.39 -23.24
C ALA A 392 -0.45 -24.54 -24.61
N LYS A 393 0.88 -24.35 -24.69
CA LYS A 393 1.66 -24.55 -25.92
C LYS A 393 1.87 -26.03 -26.27
N VAL A 394 1.87 -26.91 -25.26
CA VAL A 394 1.95 -28.37 -25.46
C VAL A 394 0.56 -28.93 -25.80
N GLU A 395 -0.53 -28.44 -25.21
CA GLU A 395 -1.90 -28.85 -25.54
C GLU A 395 -2.32 -28.40 -26.96
N GLU A 396 -2.01 -27.16 -27.34
CA GLU A 396 -2.31 -26.63 -28.69
C GLU A 396 -1.40 -27.29 -29.76
N GLY A 397 -0.14 -27.59 -29.41
CA GLY A 397 0.78 -28.37 -30.25
C GLY A 397 0.39 -29.85 -30.41
N MET A 398 -0.11 -30.51 -29.36
CA MET A 398 -0.51 -31.92 -29.39
C MET A 398 -1.89 -32.13 -30.06
N ALA A 399 -2.81 -31.17 -29.90
CA ALA A 399 -4.09 -31.16 -30.60
C ALA A 399 -3.91 -31.01 -32.13
N SER A 400 -2.90 -30.24 -32.56
CA SER A 400 -2.53 -30.11 -33.98
C SER A 400 -1.87 -31.38 -34.58
N LEU A 401 -1.41 -32.30 -33.72
CA LEU A 401 -0.80 -33.59 -34.08
C LEU A 401 -1.73 -34.80 -33.85
N GLY A 402 -2.97 -34.59 -33.40
CA GLY A 402 -3.99 -35.64 -33.24
C GLY A 402 -3.75 -36.62 -32.07
N LEU A 403 -2.94 -36.25 -31.08
CA LEU A 403 -2.62 -37.07 -29.91
C LEU A 403 -3.36 -36.57 -28.66
N GLU A 404 -3.93 -37.47 -27.86
CA GLU A 404 -4.49 -37.09 -26.55
C GLU A 404 -3.36 -36.69 -25.58
N PRO A 405 -3.47 -35.54 -24.90
CA PRO A 405 -2.44 -35.10 -23.98
C PRO A 405 -2.31 -36.06 -22.79
N PRO A 406 -1.09 -36.35 -22.30
CA PRO A 406 -0.94 -37.11 -21.07
C PRO A 406 -1.58 -36.31 -19.94
N LYS A 407 -2.45 -36.94 -19.14
CA LYS A 407 -2.99 -36.31 -17.94
C LYS A 407 -1.82 -35.81 -17.09
N PRO A 408 -1.85 -34.54 -16.62
CA PRO A 408 -0.75 -33.99 -15.85
C PRO A 408 -0.55 -34.84 -14.59
N ALA A 409 0.60 -35.49 -14.49
CA ALA A 409 1.03 -36.10 -13.24
C ALA A 409 1.67 -34.99 -12.41
N GLU A 410 0.86 -34.32 -11.59
CA GLU A 410 1.39 -33.52 -10.50
C GLU A 410 2.25 -34.42 -9.58
N PRO A 411 3.38 -33.96 -9.02
CA PRO A 411 4.20 -34.77 -8.13
C PRO A 411 3.37 -35.21 -6.91
N PRO A 412 3.22 -36.53 -6.64
CA PRO A 412 2.37 -37.02 -5.55
C PRO A 412 2.75 -36.50 -4.16
N ALA A 413 4.03 -36.16 -3.97
CA ALA A 413 4.54 -35.59 -2.71
C ALA A 413 4.07 -34.15 -2.48
N LEU A 414 3.94 -33.35 -3.55
CA LEU A 414 3.50 -31.96 -3.46
C LEU A 414 1.98 -31.88 -3.24
N GLN A 415 1.22 -32.73 -3.94
CA GLN A 415 -0.23 -32.87 -3.72
C GLN A 415 -0.58 -33.33 -2.30
N ALA A 416 0.20 -34.24 -1.71
CA ALA A 416 -0.03 -34.73 -0.36
C ALA A 416 0.24 -33.67 0.74
N GLU A 417 1.20 -32.76 0.53
CA GLU A 417 1.45 -31.64 1.46
C GLU A 417 0.52 -30.44 1.21
N ILE A 418 0.17 -30.16 -0.04
CA ILE A 418 -0.86 -29.18 -0.40
C ILE A 418 -2.24 -29.61 0.10
N ALA A 419 -2.53 -30.91 0.12
CA ALA A 419 -3.73 -31.45 0.76
C ALA A 419 -3.69 -31.32 2.29
N LYS A 420 -2.51 -31.39 2.93
CA LYS A 420 -2.35 -31.14 4.37
C LYS A 420 -2.56 -29.67 4.72
N LEU A 421 -2.18 -28.72 3.85
CA LEU A 421 -2.48 -27.28 4.03
C LEU A 421 -3.98 -26.98 4.16
N LYS A 422 -4.86 -27.87 3.67
CA LYS A 422 -6.32 -27.73 3.81
C LYS A 422 -6.86 -28.13 5.20
N SER A 423 -6.03 -28.72 6.06
CA SER A 423 -6.42 -29.23 7.38
C SER A 423 -5.54 -28.74 8.54
N VAL A 424 -4.54 -27.89 8.27
CA VAL A 424 -3.61 -27.38 9.30
C VAL A 424 -4.29 -26.26 10.08
N LYS A 425 -4.21 -26.31 11.41
CA LYS A 425 -4.75 -25.27 12.27
C LYS A 425 -3.91 -24.00 12.18
N ILE A 426 -4.54 -22.83 12.36
CA ILE A 426 -3.95 -21.50 12.16
C ILE A 426 -2.69 -21.26 13.01
N ASP A 427 -2.57 -21.93 14.15
CA ASP A 427 -1.43 -21.88 15.07
C ASP A 427 -0.18 -22.64 14.58
N GLU A 428 -0.32 -23.58 13.64
CA GLU A 428 0.76 -24.42 13.09
C GLU A 428 1.25 -23.96 11.70
N LEU A 429 0.59 -22.97 11.10
CA LEU A 429 0.83 -22.48 9.74
C LEU A 429 2.25 -21.93 9.48
N PRO A 430 2.87 -21.16 10.39
CA PRO A 430 4.21 -20.59 10.16
C PRO A 430 5.31 -21.65 10.06
N GLU A 431 5.26 -22.70 10.89
CA GLU A 431 6.26 -23.79 10.85
C GLU A 431 6.11 -24.66 9.60
N VAL A 432 4.89 -24.84 9.09
CA VAL A 432 4.64 -25.62 7.87
C VAL A 432 5.15 -24.87 6.64
N LEU A 433 4.95 -23.55 6.56
CA LEU A 433 5.43 -22.72 5.46
C LEU A 433 6.95 -22.59 5.45
N LYS A 434 7.58 -22.46 6.62
CA LYS A 434 9.05 -22.47 6.77
C LYS A 434 9.68 -23.77 6.30
N ARG A 435 9.09 -24.92 6.68
CA ARG A 435 9.55 -26.24 6.19
C ARG A 435 9.38 -26.39 4.68
N LEU A 436 8.33 -25.81 4.10
CA LEU A 436 8.12 -25.81 2.65
C LEU A 436 9.18 -24.96 1.93
N ASP A 437 9.50 -23.78 2.45
CA ASP A 437 10.50 -22.88 1.86
C ASP A 437 11.92 -23.46 1.95
N ASP A 438 12.26 -24.08 3.08
CA ASP A 438 13.49 -24.84 3.27
C ASP A 438 13.56 -26.05 2.32
N GLN A 439 12.46 -26.78 2.12
CA GLN A 439 12.41 -27.91 1.19
C GLN A 439 12.48 -27.48 -0.28
N VAL A 440 11.94 -26.32 -0.64
CA VAL A 440 12.04 -25.74 -1.99
C VAL A 440 13.47 -25.28 -2.28
N ARG A 441 14.12 -24.62 -1.32
CA ARG A 441 15.55 -24.26 -1.42
C ARG A 441 16.43 -25.50 -1.54
N THR A 442 16.17 -26.52 -0.73
CA THR A 442 16.92 -27.78 -0.76
C THR A 442 16.68 -28.53 -2.07
N LYS A 443 15.43 -28.64 -2.56
CA LYS A 443 15.13 -29.26 -3.87
C LYS A 443 15.70 -28.48 -5.06
N ARG A 444 15.81 -27.16 -4.99
CA ARG A 444 16.47 -26.36 -6.03
C ARG A 444 17.96 -26.70 -6.11
N GLN A 445 18.63 -26.78 -4.96
CA GLN A 445 20.02 -27.21 -4.87
C GLN A 445 20.21 -28.67 -5.31
N ASP A 446 19.30 -29.57 -4.91
CA ASP A 446 19.33 -30.97 -5.33
C ASP A 446 19.09 -31.13 -6.84
N MET A 447 18.20 -30.35 -7.45
CA MET A 447 17.98 -30.39 -8.90
C MET A 447 19.15 -29.81 -9.70
N GLU A 448 19.79 -28.74 -9.20
CA GLU A 448 21.02 -28.19 -9.81
C GLU A 448 22.16 -29.21 -9.71
N GLN A 449 22.36 -29.87 -8.56
CA GLN A 449 23.34 -30.95 -8.39
C GLN A 449 23.00 -32.20 -9.21
N GLN A 450 21.73 -32.59 -9.30
CA GLN A 450 21.28 -33.73 -10.10
C GLN A 450 21.46 -33.47 -11.60
N ALA A 451 21.25 -32.22 -12.06
CA ALA A 451 21.51 -31.83 -13.43
C ALA A 451 23.01 -31.88 -13.77
N GLU A 452 23.88 -31.44 -12.86
CA GLU A 452 25.34 -31.57 -13.00
C GLU A 452 25.80 -33.04 -12.98
N GLN A 453 25.28 -33.86 -12.07
CA GLN A 453 25.61 -35.29 -11.99
C GLN A 453 25.12 -36.07 -13.22
N ASN A 454 23.92 -35.77 -13.72
CA ASN A 454 23.39 -36.39 -14.93
C ASN A 454 24.19 -35.99 -16.18
N ALA A 455 24.68 -34.75 -16.25
CA ALA A 455 25.56 -34.28 -17.31
C ALA A 455 26.93 -34.99 -17.27
N ALA A 456 27.50 -35.17 -16.08
CA ALA A 456 28.75 -35.91 -15.89
C ALA A 456 28.62 -37.40 -16.24
N GLN A 457 27.50 -38.04 -15.86
CA GLN A 457 27.23 -39.44 -16.15
C GLN A 457 27.03 -39.67 -17.67
N LEU A 458 26.35 -38.76 -18.37
CA LEU A 458 26.19 -38.82 -19.82
C LEU A 458 27.53 -38.66 -20.56
N GLN A 459 28.42 -37.78 -20.09
CA GLN A 459 29.75 -37.61 -20.67
C GLN A 459 30.61 -38.88 -20.53
N LEU A 460 30.55 -39.56 -19.39
CA LEU A 460 31.24 -40.84 -19.18
C LEU A 460 30.67 -41.95 -20.08
N THR A 461 29.36 -41.98 -20.27
CA THR A 461 28.67 -42.98 -21.12
C THR A 461 28.94 -42.75 -22.61
N LEU A 462 28.96 -41.50 -23.06
CA LEU A 462 29.32 -41.13 -24.44
C LEU A 462 30.79 -41.43 -24.73
N LYS A 463 31.69 -41.20 -23.75
CA LYS A 463 33.11 -41.55 -23.87
C LYS A 463 33.32 -43.06 -24.01
N SER A 464 32.62 -43.88 -23.22
CA SER A 464 32.74 -45.35 -23.32
C SER A 464 32.15 -45.92 -24.63
N LEU A 465 31.12 -45.28 -25.19
CA LEU A 465 30.52 -45.67 -26.46
C LEU A 465 31.42 -45.30 -27.66
N LYS A 466 32.09 -44.14 -27.60
CA LYS A 466 33.07 -43.69 -28.60
C LYS A 466 34.33 -44.58 -28.64
N ASP A 467 34.76 -45.09 -27.49
CA ASP A 467 35.88 -46.04 -27.37
C ASP A 467 35.51 -47.45 -27.87
N GLN A 468 34.22 -47.81 -27.91
CA GLN A 468 33.73 -49.14 -28.34
C GLN A 468 33.41 -49.23 -29.85
N TYR A 469 33.04 -48.13 -30.51
CA TYR A 469 32.66 -48.12 -31.93
C TYR A 469 33.23 -46.88 -32.65
N PRO A 470 34.49 -46.92 -33.12
CA PRO A 470 35.18 -45.74 -33.63
C PRO A 470 34.75 -45.26 -35.04
N ASP A 471 33.96 -46.04 -35.79
CA ASP A 471 33.66 -45.81 -37.22
C ASP A 471 32.16 -45.61 -37.58
N GLU A 472 31.25 -45.42 -36.61
CA GLU A 472 29.85 -45.04 -36.91
C GLU A 472 29.55 -43.61 -36.45
N ASP A 473 29.07 -42.76 -37.38
CA ASP A 473 28.52 -41.42 -37.10
C ASP A 473 27.22 -41.57 -36.30
N ILE A 474 27.33 -41.64 -34.97
CA ILE A 474 26.19 -41.52 -34.05
C ILE A 474 25.66 -40.08 -34.17
N PRO A 475 24.43 -39.85 -34.68
CA PRO A 475 23.87 -38.50 -34.77
C PRO A 475 23.57 -37.98 -33.36
N ASP A 476 24.27 -36.92 -32.97
CA ASP A 476 24.11 -36.25 -31.69
C ASP A 476 22.69 -35.64 -31.62
N GLY A 477 21.79 -36.26 -30.87
CA GLY A 477 20.37 -35.94 -30.85
C GLY A 477 20.09 -34.54 -30.30
N THR A 478 19.91 -33.59 -31.21
CA THR A 478 19.30 -32.24 -31.06
C THR A 478 19.81 -31.36 -29.90
N PRO A 479 20.44 -30.20 -30.18
CA PRO A 479 20.98 -29.33 -29.16
C PRO A 479 19.86 -28.74 -28.30
N LYS A 480 20.06 -28.77 -26.97
CA LYS A 480 19.21 -28.12 -25.96
C LYS A 480 19.28 -26.58 -25.99
N SER A 481 20.03 -25.99 -26.92
CA SER A 481 20.26 -24.55 -27.08
C SER A 481 20.42 -24.19 -28.56
N GLY A 482 19.96 -22.99 -28.95
CA GLY A 482 20.06 -22.44 -30.30
C GLY A 482 18.73 -22.35 -31.06
N PRO A 483 18.71 -21.68 -32.23
CA PRO A 483 17.49 -21.44 -32.99
C PRO A 483 16.83 -22.74 -33.51
N PRO A 484 15.54 -22.69 -33.87
CA PRO A 484 14.85 -23.82 -34.50
C PRO A 484 15.59 -24.28 -35.76
N MET A 485 16.03 -25.55 -35.80
CA MET A 485 16.93 -26.05 -36.85
C MET A 485 16.24 -26.45 -38.16
N GLN A 486 14.91 -26.58 -38.19
CA GLN A 486 14.14 -26.94 -39.38
C GLN A 486 13.19 -25.81 -39.76
N THR A 487 13.33 -25.28 -40.98
CA THR A 487 12.35 -24.36 -41.55
C THR A 487 11.17 -25.13 -42.16
N ALA A 488 9.99 -24.51 -42.25
CA ALA A 488 8.84 -25.11 -42.92
C ALA A 488 9.15 -25.45 -44.38
N LYS A 489 10.03 -24.67 -45.04
CA LYS A 489 10.53 -24.96 -46.39
C LYS A 489 11.40 -26.21 -46.45
N ASP A 490 12.27 -26.44 -45.48
CA ASP A 490 13.11 -27.64 -45.44
C ASP A 490 12.25 -28.88 -45.17
N GLN A 491 11.28 -28.77 -44.27
CA GLN A 491 10.29 -29.82 -44.02
C GLN A 491 9.45 -30.10 -45.27
N GLU A 492 8.94 -29.07 -45.93
CA GLU A 492 8.21 -29.20 -47.20
C GLU A 492 9.06 -29.87 -48.28
N ALA A 493 10.33 -29.46 -48.45
CA ALA A 493 11.25 -30.04 -49.42
C ALA A 493 11.58 -31.51 -49.10
N GLN A 494 11.72 -31.85 -47.82
CA GLN A 494 11.98 -33.22 -47.38
C GLN A 494 10.74 -34.10 -47.60
N VAL A 495 9.55 -33.60 -47.28
CA VAL A 495 8.26 -34.24 -47.56
C VAL A 495 8.07 -34.44 -49.06
N ARG A 496 8.37 -33.42 -49.89
CA ARG A 496 8.37 -33.51 -51.36
C ARG A 496 9.33 -34.59 -51.86
N ALA A 497 10.57 -34.59 -51.39
CA ALA A 497 11.56 -35.58 -51.78
C ALA A 497 11.15 -37.01 -51.37
N GLN A 498 10.50 -37.16 -50.22
CA GLN A 498 9.99 -38.44 -49.75
C GLN A 498 8.78 -38.93 -50.57
N ILE A 499 7.86 -38.04 -50.92
CA ILE A 499 6.74 -38.30 -51.84
C ILE A 499 7.27 -38.73 -53.21
N GLU A 500 8.27 -38.04 -53.76
CA GLU A 500 8.88 -38.40 -55.04
C GLU A 500 9.57 -39.77 -55.00
N ARG A 501 10.25 -40.11 -53.89
CA ARG A 501 10.79 -41.46 -53.67
C ARG A 501 9.69 -42.52 -53.63
N MET A 502 8.55 -42.23 -52.99
CA MET A 502 7.41 -43.16 -52.93
C MET A 502 6.75 -43.34 -54.31
N LYS A 503 6.60 -42.27 -55.09
CA LYS A 503 6.13 -42.34 -56.49
C LYS A 503 7.03 -43.23 -57.34
N ALA A 504 8.35 -43.14 -57.16
CA ALA A 504 9.33 -43.97 -57.86
C ALA A 504 9.22 -45.48 -57.56
N THR A 505 8.54 -45.88 -56.48
CA THR A 505 8.27 -47.30 -56.15
C THR A 505 6.95 -47.84 -56.70
N GLY A 506 6.17 -47.02 -57.41
CA GLY A 506 4.89 -47.41 -58.01
C GLY A 506 3.67 -47.33 -57.09
N MET A 507 3.80 -46.73 -55.89
CA MET A 507 2.68 -46.44 -55.00
C MET A 507 1.88 -45.21 -55.46
N ASP A 508 0.55 -45.29 -55.43
CA ASP A 508 -0.32 -44.11 -55.59
C ASP A 508 -0.34 -43.30 -54.28
N VAL A 509 0.28 -42.13 -54.33
CA VAL A 509 0.42 -41.21 -53.17
C VAL A 509 -0.41 -39.94 -53.33
N THR A 510 -1.36 -39.89 -54.26
CA THR A 510 -2.12 -38.67 -54.60
C THR A 510 -2.84 -38.06 -53.38
N VAL A 511 -3.44 -38.91 -52.53
CA VAL A 511 -4.12 -38.48 -51.29
C VAL A 511 -3.10 -38.02 -50.24
N LEU A 512 -1.98 -38.73 -50.10
CA LEU A 512 -0.92 -38.40 -49.15
C LEU A 512 -0.23 -37.07 -49.51
N GLU A 513 -0.03 -36.82 -50.80
CA GLU A 513 0.51 -35.57 -51.34
C GLU A 513 -0.46 -34.40 -51.10
N GLN A 514 -1.76 -34.59 -51.32
CA GLN A 514 -2.76 -33.57 -50.98
C GLN A 514 -2.85 -33.29 -49.47
N GLN A 515 -2.64 -34.29 -48.61
CA GLN A 515 -2.68 -34.12 -47.15
C GLN A 515 -1.40 -33.47 -46.59
N LEU A 516 -0.22 -33.85 -47.06
CA LEU A 516 1.06 -33.41 -46.51
C LEU A 516 1.62 -32.14 -47.17
N LEU A 517 1.24 -31.85 -48.42
CA LEU A 517 1.64 -30.66 -49.17
C LEU A 517 0.45 -29.78 -49.56
N GLY A 518 -0.73 -30.03 -48.97
CA GLY A 518 -1.90 -29.17 -49.09
C GLY A 518 -1.66 -27.81 -48.48
N ARG A 519 -2.36 -26.79 -48.99
CA ARG A 519 -2.20 -25.39 -48.55
C ARG A 519 -2.34 -25.23 -47.04
N ASP A 520 -3.31 -25.90 -46.43
CA ASP A 520 -3.58 -25.82 -44.99
C ASP A 520 -2.42 -26.39 -44.14
N MET A 521 -1.77 -27.47 -44.60
CA MET A 521 -0.62 -28.08 -43.89
C MET A 521 0.63 -27.21 -44.01
N ILE A 522 0.87 -26.61 -45.18
CA ILE A 522 1.97 -25.66 -45.40
C ILE A 522 1.76 -24.41 -44.52
N ASP A 523 0.54 -23.89 -44.46
CA ASP A 523 0.19 -22.76 -43.60
C ASP A 523 0.38 -23.10 -42.10
N LEU A 524 0.00 -24.31 -41.68
CA LEU A 524 0.21 -24.82 -40.31
C LEU A 524 1.70 -24.95 -39.96
N MET A 525 2.50 -25.54 -40.86
CA MET A 525 3.96 -25.62 -40.71
C MET A 525 4.59 -24.23 -40.57
N GLY A 526 4.14 -23.27 -41.39
CA GLY A 526 4.59 -21.87 -41.32
C GLY A 526 4.21 -21.18 -40.01
N GLN A 527 3.01 -21.42 -39.49
CA GLN A 527 2.56 -20.89 -38.19
C GLN A 527 3.35 -21.48 -37.02
N ALA A 528 3.61 -22.79 -37.03
CA ALA A 528 4.43 -23.47 -36.03
C ALA A 528 5.87 -22.94 -36.02
N GLU A 529 6.49 -22.79 -37.20
CA GLU A 529 7.82 -22.18 -37.33
C GLU A 529 7.85 -20.76 -36.79
N ALA A 530 6.88 -19.92 -37.15
CA ALA A 530 6.78 -18.54 -36.65
C ALA A 530 6.55 -18.48 -35.13
N GLY A 531 5.85 -19.46 -34.56
CA GLY A 531 5.68 -19.61 -33.11
C GLY A 531 7.00 -19.95 -32.41
N MET A 532 7.74 -20.94 -32.93
CA MET A 532 9.04 -21.34 -32.40
C MET A 532 10.09 -20.22 -32.52
N ALA A 533 10.13 -19.54 -33.66
CA ALA A 533 11.02 -18.39 -33.89
C ALA A 533 10.74 -17.25 -32.90
N ARG A 534 9.47 -16.92 -32.63
CA ARG A 534 9.08 -15.93 -31.62
C ARG A 534 9.46 -16.34 -30.20
N MET A 535 9.29 -17.62 -29.86
CA MET A 535 9.73 -18.13 -28.55
C MET A 535 11.25 -18.02 -28.37
N TYR A 536 12.01 -18.38 -29.40
CA TYR A 536 13.45 -18.24 -29.37
C TYR A 536 13.87 -16.77 -29.31
N LEU A 537 13.24 -15.90 -30.11
CA LEU A 537 13.45 -14.45 -30.07
C LEU A 537 13.27 -13.89 -28.67
N MET A 538 12.22 -14.24 -27.93
CA MET A 538 12.03 -13.69 -26.58
C MET A 538 12.91 -14.37 -25.51
N GLY A 539 13.21 -15.66 -25.68
CA GLY A 539 13.74 -16.51 -24.61
C GLY A 539 15.21 -16.93 -24.73
N ALA A 540 15.92 -16.57 -25.80
CA ALA A 540 17.28 -17.05 -26.06
C ALA A 540 18.21 -16.87 -24.84
N HIS A 541 18.23 -15.69 -24.21
CA HIS A 541 19.09 -15.38 -23.05
C HIS A 541 18.75 -16.18 -21.75
N LEU A 542 17.55 -16.79 -21.68
CA LEU A 542 17.09 -17.64 -20.58
C LEU A 542 17.47 -19.12 -20.75
N GLN A 543 17.82 -19.54 -21.97
CA GLN A 543 18.32 -20.89 -22.24
C GLN A 543 19.80 -21.02 -21.83
N PRO A 544 20.34 -22.24 -21.70
CA PRO A 544 21.79 -22.44 -21.63
C PRO A 544 22.47 -21.81 -22.85
N ALA A 545 23.63 -21.19 -22.64
CA ALA A 545 24.38 -20.60 -23.73
C ALA A 545 24.71 -21.65 -24.81
N ILE A 546 24.71 -21.22 -26.06
CA ILE A 546 25.22 -22.01 -27.18
C ILE A 546 26.68 -22.41 -26.88
N SER A 547 27.00 -23.71 -27.02
CA SER A 547 28.34 -24.23 -26.70
C SER A 547 29.40 -23.69 -27.68
N GLU A 548 30.67 -23.60 -27.26
CA GLU A 548 31.78 -23.19 -28.15
C GLU A 548 31.96 -24.11 -29.37
N ASN A 549 31.47 -25.36 -29.30
CA ASN A 549 31.49 -26.33 -30.40
C ASN A 549 30.22 -26.32 -31.25
N TYR A 550 29.37 -25.30 -31.13
CA TYR A 550 28.15 -25.17 -31.91
C TYR A 550 28.48 -24.87 -33.37
N SER A 551 28.59 -25.94 -34.16
CA SER A 551 28.86 -25.86 -35.59
C SER A 551 27.56 -26.09 -36.35
N HIS A 552 26.97 -25.00 -36.86
CA HIS A 552 25.88 -25.05 -37.84
C HIS A 552 26.35 -24.82 -39.28
N GLY A 553 27.66 -24.91 -39.54
CA GLY A 553 28.23 -24.76 -40.88
C GLY A 553 28.26 -23.33 -41.43
N SER A 554 27.66 -22.36 -40.73
CA SER A 554 27.65 -20.95 -41.12
C SER A 554 28.97 -20.24 -40.78
N THR A 555 29.83 -20.06 -41.79
CA THR A 555 31.14 -19.42 -41.61
C THR A 555 31.11 -17.91 -41.90
N ARG A 556 32.11 -17.19 -41.42
CA ARG A 556 32.35 -15.79 -41.81
C ARG A 556 32.40 -15.61 -43.32
N GLU A 557 33.03 -16.54 -44.06
CA GLU A 557 33.09 -16.44 -45.52
C GLU A 557 31.70 -16.55 -46.17
N GLN A 558 30.83 -17.41 -45.64
CA GLN A 558 29.45 -17.52 -46.13
C GLN A 558 28.65 -16.25 -45.87
N PHE A 559 28.82 -15.65 -44.69
CA PHE A 559 28.20 -14.36 -44.38
C PHE A 559 28.67 -13.27 -45.35
N VAL A 560 29.99 -13.16 -45.57
CA VAL A 560 30.58 -12.17 -46.49
C VAL A 560 30.13 -12.40 -47.93
N LYS A 561 29.98 -13.65 -48.35
CA LYS A 561 29.43 -13.98 -49.67
C LYS A 561 27.99 -13.46 -49.81
N LEU A 562 27.14 -13.71 -48.82
CA LEU A 562 25.75 -13.24 -48.82
C LEU A 562 25.66 -11.70 -48.80
N LEU A 563 26.61 -10.99 -48.18
CA LEU A 563 26.66 -9.52 -48.23
C LEU A 563 26.86 -8.96 -49.66
N GLY A 564 27.52 -9.73 -50.53
CA GLY A 564 27.72 -9.39 -51.95
C GLY A 564 26.52 -9.73 -52.83
N GLU A 565 25.54 -10.46 -52.30
CA GLU A 565 24.31 -10.86 -52.96
C GLU A 565 23.14 -9.99 -52.44
N ASP A 566 22.08 -9.82 -53.22
CA ASP A 566 20.83 -9.16 -52.75
C ASP A 566 19.96 -10.19 -52.01
N ALA A 567 20.53 -10.78 -50.96
CA ALA A 567 19.94 -11.87 -50.19
C ALA A 567 19.33 -11.36 -48.88
N SER A 568 18.19 -11.96 -48.47
CA SER A 568 17.58 -11.69 -47.17
C SER A 568 18.31 -12.45 -46.06
N PHE A 569 18.62 -11.75 -44.96
CA PHE A 569 19.22 -12.34 -43.76
C PHE A 569 18.20 -12.85 -42.74
N SER A 570 16.90 -12.66 -43.02
CA SER A 570 15.83 -13.05 -42.11
C SER A 570 15.85 -14.53 -41.79
N ARG A 571 15.93 -14.85 -40.49
CA ARG A 571 16.00 -16.21 -39.92
C ARG A 571 17.23 -17.02 -40.31
N LEU A 572 18.26 -16.39 -40.90
CA LEU A 572 19.53 -17.08 -41.12
C LEU A 572 20.27 -17.29 -39.80
N ASN A 573 20.85 -18.47 -39.62
CA ASN A 573 21.60 -18.84 -38.42
C ASN A 573 23.08 -18.51 -38.57
N PHE A 574 23.56 -17.54 -37.82
CA PHE A 574 24.97 -17.16 -37.65
C PHE A 574 25.33 -17.09 -36.16
N CYS A 575 24.69 -17.89 -35.32
CA CYS A 575 25.03 -18.00 -33.91
C CYS A 575 26.50 -18.44 -33.75
N ALA A 576 27.19 -17.85 -32.77
CA ALA A 576 28.61 -18.05 -32.50
C ALA A 576 29.58 -17.70 -33.65
N ALA A 577 29.11 -17.09 -34.75
CA ALA A 577 29.97 -16.69 -35.87
C ALA A 577 30.88 -15.51 -35.51
N ASP A 578 32.12 -15.51 -36.03
CA ASP A 578 33.01 -14.36 -35.97
C ASP A 578 32.78 -13.40 -37.14
N LEU A 579 32.05 -12.33 -36.87
CA LEU A 579 31.72 -11.26 -37.80
C LEU A 579 32.44 -9.95 -37.46
N SER A 580 33.38 -9.97 -36.52
CA SER A 580 34.08 -8.77 -36.01
C SER A 580 34.69 -7.91 -37.12
N GLY A 581 34.61 -6.58 -36.98
CA GLY A 581 35.20 -5.61 -37.90
C GLY A 581 34.57 -5.53 -39.30
N LEU A 582 33.44 -6.20 -39.56
CA LEU A 582 32.74 -6.10 -40.84
C LEU A 582 32.00 -4.76 -40.99
N ASP A 583 31.88 -4.30 -42.24
CA ASP A 583 30.99 -3.19 -42.60
C ASP A 583 29.62 -3.72 -43.00
N LEU A 584 28.67 -3.49 -42.11
CA LEU A 584 27.26 -3.90 -42.16
C LEU A 584 26.34 -2.67 -42.17
N SER A 585 26.87 -1.49 -42.51
CA SER A 585 26.10 -0.25 -42.50
C SER A 585 24.93 -0.28 -43.48
N GLY A 586 23.77 0.20 -43.01
CA GLY A 586 22.52 0.23 -43.79
C GLY A 586 21.95 -1.15 -44.16
N ARG A 587 22.52 -2.26 -43.68
CA ARG A 587 22.08 -3.60 -44.06
C ARG A 587 20.80 -4.00 -43.36
N ASP A 588 19.96 -4.75 -44.08
CA ASP A 588 18.77 -5.37 -43.55
C ASP A 588 19.12 -6.75 -42.97
N LEU A 589 19.22 -6.81 -41.65
CA LEU A 589 19.54 -7.97 -40.84
C LEU A 589 18.36 -8.37 -39.95
N ARG A 590 17.13 -7.99 -40.34
CA ARG A 590 15.93 -8.25 -39.54
C ARG A 590 15.73 -9.74 -39.29
N GLY A 591 15.43 -10.12 -38.06
CA GLY A 591 15.12 -11.52 -37.71
C GLY A 591 16.30 -12.49 -37.79
N ILE A 592 17.54 -12.02 -37.99
CA ILE A 592 18.72 -12.89 -38.05
C ILE A 592 19.03 -13.50 -36.67
N TYR A 593 19.58 -14.72 -36.65
CA TYR A 593 20.06 -15.35 -35.42
C TYR A 593 21.57 -15.17 -35.28
N LEU A 594 21.97 -14.42 -34.25
CA LEU A 594 23.33 -14.02 -33.91
C LEU A 594 23.63 -14.28 -32.42
N GLU A 595 22.96 -15.25 -31.78
CA GLU A 595 23.23 -15.59 -30.37
C GLU A 595 24.71 -15.97 -30.21
N SER A 596 25.38 -15.36 -29.22
CA SER A 596 26.81 -15.53 -28.95
C SER A 596 27.76 -15.14 -30.11
N ALA A 597 27.30 -14.44 -31.15
CA ALA A 597 28.17 -14.02 -32.25
C ALA A 597 29.18 -12.94 -31.81
N ASN A 598 30.35 -12.93 -32.44
CA ASN A 598 31.34 -11.86 -32.26
C ASN A 598 31.16 -10.78 -33.33
N LEU A 599 30.68 -9.62 -32.91
CA LEU A 599 30.44 -8.42 -33.72
C LEU A 599 31.32 -7.25 -33.27
N CYS A 600 32.43 -7.53 -32.56
CA CYS A 600 33.32 -6.50 -32.05
C CYS A 600 33.81 -5.59 -33.18
N ASN A 601 33.81 -4.28 -32.95
CA ASN A 601 34.28 -3.26 -33.90
C ASN A 601 33.57 -3.25 -35.27
N CYS A 602 32.39 -3.84 -35.40
CA CYS A 602 31.61 -3.75 -36.64
C CYS A 602 31.07 -2.34 -36.89
N ASN A 603 30.90 -1.99 -38.16
CA ASN A 603 30.13 -0.82 -38.57
C ASN A 603 28.69 -1.24 -38.92
N LEU A 604 27.74 -0.97 -38.03
CA LEU A 604 26.30 -1.26 -38.14
C LEU A 604 25.47 0.03 -38.24
N VAL A 605 26.08 1.14 -38.63
CA VAL A 605 25.39 2.44 -38.74
C VAL A 605 24.19 2.32 -39.69
N GLY A 606 23.00 2.68 -39.20
CA GLY A 606 21.75 2.59 -39.97
C GLY A 606 21.29 1.16 -40.32
N ALA A 607 21.88 0.12 -39.74
CA ALA A 607 21.46 -1.26 -39.97
C ALA A 607 20.05 -1.51 -39.38
N ILE A 608 19.30 -2.39 -40.01
CA ILE A 608 17.98 -2.82 -39.54
C ILE A 608 18.12 -4.20 -38.91
N LEU A 609 18.11 -4.27 -37.60
CA LEU A 609 18.25 -5.46 -36.74
C LEU A 609 16.95 -5.76 -36.00
N ASP A 610 15.80 -5.26 -36.46
CA ASP A 610 14.52 -5.53 -35.82
C ASP A 610 14.28 -7.03 -35.71
N GLU A 611 13.79 -7.47 -34.55
CA GLU A 611 13.55 -8.89 -34.24
C GLU A 611 14.80 -9.80 -34.37
N ALA A 612 16.01 -9.24 -34.44
CA ALA A 612 17.24 -10.04 -34.42
C ALA A 612 17.48 -10.67 -33.04
N VAL A 613 18.09 -11.86 -33.03
CA VAL A 613 18.50 -12.54 -31.78
C VAL A 613 19.99 -12.35 -31.58
N LEU A 614 20.35 -11.36 -30.75
CA LEU A 614 21.71 -10.97 -30.38
C LEU A 614 22.06 -11.37 -28.94
N ALA A 615 21.29 -12.29 -28.34
CA ALA A 615 21.51 -12.73 -26.97
C ALA A 615 22.97 -13.17 -26.78
N ARG A 616 23.64 -12.67 -25.73
CA ARG A 616 25.07 -12.94 -25.44
C ARG A 616 26.07 -12.58 -26.55
N ALA A 617 25.67 -11.87 -27.60
CA ALA A 617 26.60 -11.42 -28.63
C ALA A 617 27.60 -10.39 -28.06
N ASP A 618 28.81 -10.37 -28.62
CA ASP A 618 29.82 -9.38 -28.27
C ASP A 618 29.89 -8.30 -29.34
N LEU A 619 29.27 -7.15 -29.10
CA LEU A 619 29.27 -5.99 -29.97
C LEU A 619 30.28 -4.93 -29.53
N SER A 620 31.21 -5.24 -28.60
CA SER A 620 32.09 -4.24 -28.00
C SER A 620 32.84 -3.39 -29.05
N GLY A 621 32.80 -2.06 -28.89
CA GLY A 621 33.41 -1.11 -29.82
C GLY A 621 32.71 -0.95 -31.17
N ALA A 622 31.55 -1.59 -31.40
CA ALA A 622 30.80 -1.44 -32.64
C ALA A 622 30.13 -0.05 -32.76
N ARG A 623 29.85 0.36 -34.00
CA ARG A 623 29.10 1.57 -34.33
C ARG A 623 27.71 1.21 -34.82
N LEU A 624 26.69 1.49 -34.04
CA LEU A 624 25.27 1.22 -34.28
C LEU A 624 24.45 2.52 -34.38
N ASP A 625 25.08 3.64 -34.73
CA ASP A 625 24.40 4.93 -34.85
C ASP A 625 23.19 4.80 -35.81
N LYS A 626 22.00 5.23 -35.37
CA LYS A 626 20.74 5.15 -36.15
C LYS A 626 20.31 3.73 -36.53
N ALA A 627 20.87 2.70 -35.92
CA ALA A 627 20.40 1.33 -36.13
C ALA A 627 19.01 1.13 -35.53
N SER A 628 18.19 0.32 -36.19
CA SER A 628 16.89 -0.11 -35.66
C SER A 628 17.05 -1.49 -35.03
N LEU A 629 16.78 -1.61 -33.73
CA LEU A 629 16.82 -2.84 -32.94
C LEU A 629 15.46 -3.09 -32.27
N ALA A 630 14.38 -2.63 -32.92
CA ALA A 630 13.04 -2.75 -32.37
C ALA A 630 12.69 -4.23 -32.15
N ARG A 631 12.23 -4.57 -30.94
CA ARG A 631 11.89 -5.96 -30.54
C ARG A 631 13.03 -6.99 -30.72
N ALA A 632 14.28 -6.53 -30.83
CA ALA A 632 15.43 -7.42 -30.85
C ALA A 632 15.70 -7.98 -29.44
N ASN A 633 16.34 -9.14 -29.35
CA ASN A 633 16.79 -9.70 -28.08
C ASN A 633 18.30 -9.54 -27.94
N LEU A 634 18.73 -8.63 -27.08
CA LEU A 634 20.11 -8.41 -26.71
C LEU A 634 20.38 -8.84 -25.25
N GLY A 635 19.58 -9.75 -24.72
CA GLY A 635 19.73 -10.23 -23.35
C GLY A 635 21.15 -10.76 -23.11
N LYS A 636 21.81 -10.22 -22.09
CA LYS A 636 23.21 -10.51 -21.73
C LYS A 636 24.25 -10.21 -22.82
N ALA A 637 23.91 -9.42 -23.84
CA ALA A 637 24.86 -8.97 -24.85
C ALA A 637 25.86 -7.96 -24.28
N LYS A 638 27.04 -7.85 -24.90
CA LYS A 638 28.07 -6.88 -24.51
C LYS A 638 28.12 -5.75 -25.52
N LEU A 639 27.74 -4.55 -25.11
CA LEU A 639 27.79 -3.31 -25.90
C LEU A 639 28.73 -2.28 -25.27
N ARG A 640 29.89 -2.74 -24.80
CA ARG A 640 30.87 -1.88 -24.13
C ARG A 640 31.53 -0.93 -25.13
N ASN A 641 31.65 0.35 -24.75
CA ASN A 641 32.29 1.38 -25.57
C ASN A 641 31.74 1.48 -27.00
N CYS A 642 30.45 1.15 -27.21
CA CYS A 642 29.79 1.25 -28.50
C CYS A 642 29.24 2.66 -28.74
N SER A 643 29.08 3.02 -30.01
CA SER A 643 28.30 4.18 -30.43
C SER A 643 26.91 3.73 -30.85
N LEU A 644 25.87 4.27 -30.24
CA LEU A 644 24.45 3.92 -30.37
C LEU A 644 23.61 5.19 -30.52
N VAL A 645 24.19 6.24 -31.10
CA VAL A 645 23.55 7.56 -31.20
C VAL A 645 22.30 7.44 -32.05
N GLU A 646 21.16 7.90 -31.54
CA GLU A 646 19.85 7.83 -32.20
C GLU A 646 19.43 6.40 -32.62
N ALA A 647 19.95 5.36 -31.96
CA ALA A 647 19.49 3.99 -32.19
C ALA A 647 18.11 3.74 -31.56
N SER A 648 17.31 2.85 -32.15
CA SER A 648 15.99 2.46 -31.60
C SER A 648 16.05 1.08 -30.95
N PHE A 649 15.63 0.98 -29.70
CA PHE A 649 15.45 -0.23 -28.90
C PHE A 649 14.01 -0.38 -28.42
N GLU A 650 13.06 0.22 -29.12
CA GLU A 650 11.63 0.14 -28.78
C GLU A 650 11.21 -1.32 -28.57
N ASP A 651 10.67 -1.62 -27.38
CA ASP A 651 10.17 -2.95 -26.99
C ASP A 651 11.23 -4.07 -27.11
N ALA A 652 12.52 -3.72 -27.02
CA ALA A 652 13.63 -4.67 -27.07
C ALA A 652 13.88 -5.36 -25.72
N GLU A 653 14.37 -6.60 -25.78
CA GLU A 653 14.77 -7.36 -24.59
C GLU A 653 16.25 -7.11 -24.29
N LEU A 654 16.52 -6.38 -23.22
CA LEU A 654 17.85 -5.88 -22.82
C LEU A 654 18.28 -6.43 -21.45
N GLY A 655 17.65 -7.49 -20.95
CA GLY A 655 17.93 -8.07 -19.65
C GLY A 655 19.40 -8.49 -19.49
N GLY A 656 20.09 -7.92 -18.50
CA GLY A 656 21.50 -8.20 -18.21
C GLY A 656 22.50 -7.67 -19.24
N VAL A 657 22.07 -6.80 -20.16
CA VAL A 657 22.95 -6.18 -21.17
C VAL A 657 24.02 -5.29 -20.52
N ASP A 658 25.20 -5.21 -21.14
CA ASP A 658 26.31 -4.38 -20.66
C ASP A 658 26.59 -3.20 -21.60
N PHE A 659 26.10 -2.00 -21.24
CA PHE A 659 26.32 -0.74 -21.94
C PHE A 659 27.49 0.08 -21.36
N THR A 660 28.37 -0.51 -20.55
CA THR A 660 29.45 0.24 -19.87
C THR A 660 30.28 1.06 -20.87
N GLY A 661 30.36 2.37 -20.66
CA GLY A 661 31.09 3.32 -21.51
C GLY A 661 30.48 3.57 -22.90
N ALA A 662 29.28 3.07 -23.19
CA ALA A 662 28.60 3.30 -24.46
C ALA A 662 28.02 4.71 -24.57
N THR A 663 27.74 5.14 -25.80
CA THR A 663 27.06 6.40 -26.11
C THR A 663 25.71 6.12 -26.77
N LEU A 664 24.61 6.30 -26.03
CA LEU A 664 23.22 6.16 -26.45
C LEU A 664 22.50 7.52 -26.57
N SER A 665 23.23 8.58 -26.92
CA SER A 665 22.67 9.92 -27.03
C SER A 665 21.51 9.95 -28.04
N GLY A 666 20.34 10.45 -27.63
CA GLY A 666 19.13 10.49 -28.45
C GLY A 666 18.53 9.13 -28.80
N ALA A 667 18.96 8.03 -28.18
CA ALA A 667 18.41 6.70 -28.43
C ALA A 667 16.97 6.57 -27.90
N ASN A 668 16.17 5.72 -28.53
CA ASN A 668 14.84 5.36 -28.04
C ASN A 668 14.91 4.03 -27.29
N LEU A 669 14.63 4.01 -25.99
CA LEU A 669 14.51 2.81 -25.15
C LEU A 669 13.11 2.70 -24.52
N ASP A 670 12.10 3.35 -25.11
CA ASP A 670 10.72 3.26 -24.62
C ASP A 670 10.27 1.78 -24.59
N GLU A 671 9.65 1.39 -23.48
CA GLU A 671 9.14 0.03 -23.22
C GLU A 671 10.18 -1.11 -23.22
N ALA A 672 11.48 -0.81 -23.32
CA ALA A 672 12.51 -1.85 -23.30
C ALA A 672 12.64 -2.56 -21.94
N ASN A 673 13.00 -3.85 -21.93
CA ASN A 673 13.25 -4.58 -20.68
C ASN A 673 14.69 -4.42 -20.21
N LEU A 674 14.94 -3.53 -19.24
CA LEU A 674 16.29 -3.20 -18.73
C LEU A 674 16.68 -3.88 -17.41
N ARG A 675 16.02 -4.99 -17.04
CA ARG A 675 16.32 -5.71 -15.80
C ARG A 675 17.80 -6.11 -15.76
N GLU A 676 18.49 -5.82 -14.65
CA GLU A 676 19.90 -6.16 -14.44
C GLU A 676 20.87 -5.57 -15.49
N ALA A 677 20.42 -4.59 -16.30
CA ALA A 677 21.29 -3.90 -17.25
C ALA A 677 22.39 -3.09 -16.54
N ARG A 678 23.48 -2.83 -17.25
CA ARG A 678 24.63 -2.06 -16.74
C ARG A 678 24.87 -0.83 -17.61
N PHE A 679 24.69 0.35 -17.03
CA PHE A 679 24.86 1.66 -17.65
C PHE A 679 26.03 2.47 -17.03
N SER A 680 26.95 1.83 -16.31
CA SER A 680 28.04 2.56 -15.66
C SER A 680 28.83 3.39 -16.68
N GLN A 681 28.98 4.69 -16.43
CA GLN A 681 29.68 5.65 -17.31
C GLN A 681 29.10 5.72 -18.75
N THR A 682 27.80 5.46 -18.91
CA THR A 682 27.11 5.55 -20.19
C THR A 682 26.59 6.96 -20.44
N ARG A 683 26.52 7.39 -21.70
CA ARG A 683 25.83 8.63 -22.10
C ARG A 683 24.44 8.32 -22.65
N LEU A 684 23.40 8.81 -22.00
CA LEU A 684 21.99 8.74 -22.39
C LEU A 684 21.40 10.14 -22.60
N ASP A 685 22.25 11.12 -22.94
CA ASP A 685 21.82 12.51 -23.15
C ASP A 685 20.80 12.60 -24.28
N GLY A 686 19.64 13.18 -23.99
CA GLY A 686 18.51 13.29 -24.93
C GLY A 686 17.79 11.98 -25.27
N ALA A 687 18.12 10.85 -24.63
CA ALA A 687 17.45 9.56 -24.90
C ALA A 687 16.00 9.53 -24.37
N SER A 688 15.15 8.70 -24.97
CA SER A 688 13.79 8.42 -24.49
C SER A 688 13.74 7.11 -23.72
N LEU A 689 13.22 7.14 -22.50
CA LEU A 689 13.05 6.02 -21.57
C LEU A 689 11.71 6.16 -20.82
N ARG A 690 10.61 6.37 -21.55
CA ARG A 690 9.28 6.57 -20.94
C ARG A 690 8.79 5.30 -20.27
N ASP A 691 8.14 5.48 -19.10
CA ASP A 691 7.51 4.39 -18.32
C ASP A 691 8.43 3.19 -18.04
N ILE A 692 9.74 3.44 -18.03
CA ILE A 692 10.76 2.40 -17.84
C ILE A 692 10.81 1.95 -16.38
N LEU A 693 11.06 0.66 -16.18
CA LEU A 693 11.28 0.08 -14.86
C LEU A 693 12.76 -0.29 -14.68
N LEU A 694 13.43 0.46 -13.81
CA LEU A 694 14.81 0.20 -13.42
C LEU A 694 14.81 -0.41 -12.02
N ILE A 695 15.28 -1.66 -11.91
CA ILE A 695 15.38 -2.41 -10.66
C ILE A 695 16.78 -2.94 -10.53
N GLU A 696 17.48 -2.53 -9.46
CA GLU A 696 18.84 -2.99 -9.14
C GLU A 696 19.83 -2.84 -10.32
N THR A 697 19.54 -1.88 -11.22
CA THR A 697 20.33 -1.55 -12.40
C THR A 697 21.54 -0.72 -11.98
N SER A 698 22.72 -1.00 -12.53
CA SER A 698 23.89 -0.16 -12.26
C SER A 698 23.89 1.06 -13.20
N VAL A 699 23.69 2.25 -12.65
CA VAL A 699 23.67 3.52 -13.41
C VAL A 699 24.68 4.55 -12.93
N ALA A 700 25.62 4.18 -12.05
CA ALA A 700 26.58 5.13 -11.46
C ALA A 700 27.33 5.96 -12.52
N GLY A 701 27.32 7.29 -12.35
CA GLY A 701 27.99 8.24 -13.24
C GLY A 701 27.40 8.33 -14.66
N THR A 702 26.14 7.95 -14.86
CA THR A 702 25.45 8.03 -16.16
C THR A 702 24.99 9.46 -16.43
N ASP A 703 25.15 9.89 -17.68
CA ASP A 703 24.62 11.17 -18.17
C ASP A 703 23.22 10.96 -18.76
N PHE A 704 22.18 11.37 -18.02
CA PHE A 704 20.78 11.41 -18.44
C PHE A 704 20.34 12.81 -18.87
N SER A 705 21.25 13.75 -19.15
CA SER A 705 20.89 15.15 -19.37
C SER A 705 19.98 15.32 -20.59
N GLY A 706 18.88 16.07 -20.43
CA GLY A 706 17.87 16.26 -21.48
C GLY A 706 17.08 15.01 -21.88
N SER A 707 17.26 13.88 -21.19
CA SER A 707 16.52 12.64 -21.46
C SER A 707 15.05 12.74 -21.06
N ILE A 708 14.23 11.84 -21.59
CA ILE A 708 12.81 11.72 -21.31
C ILE A 708 12.58 10.47 -20.46
N LEU A 709 12.31 10.67 -19.17
CA LEU A 709 12.10 9.65 -18.14
C LEU A 709 10.71 9.80 -17.49
N SER A 710 9.74 10.34 -18.23
CA SER A 710 8.38 10.54 -17.72
C SER A 710 7.78 9.20 -17.31
N GLY A 711 7.27 9.10 -16.07
CA GLY A 711 6.70 7.86 -15.53
C GLY A 711 7.70 6.77 -15.16
N ALA A 712 9.00 7.03 -15.28
CA ALA A 712 10.04 6.05 -14.94
C ALA A 712 10.01 5.67 -13.44
N VAL A 713 10.31 4.40 -13.15
CA VAL A 713 10.40 3.87 -11.79
C VAL A 713 11.82 3.43 -11.49
N PHE A 714 12.41 4.00 -10.44
CA PHE A 714 13.71 3.67 -9.90
C PHE A 714 13.52 2.95 -8.57
N PHE A 715 13.96 1.69 -8.48
CA PHE A 715 13.84 0.89 -7.27
C PHE A 715 15.18 0.24 -6.90
N LYS A 716 15.69 0.58 -5.71
CA LYS A 716 16.97 0.07 -5.21
C LYS A 716 18.14 0.40 -6.13
N ILE A 717 18.24 1.67 -6.52
CA ILE A 717 19.25 2.15 -7.46
C ILE A 717 20.15 3.18 -6.80
N ASP A 718 21.44 3.04 -7.05
CA ASP A 718 22.44 4.06 -6.80
C ASP A 718 22.56 4.97 -8.02
N ILE A 719 22.05 6.20 -7.87
CA ILE A 719 22.11 7.27 -8.87
C ILE A 719 23.16 8.34 -8.50
N ASP A 720 24.09 8.02 -7.60
CA ASP A 720 25.15 8.97 -7.23
C ASP A 720 25.95 9.40 -8.47
N GLN A 721 26.25 10.71 -8.52
CA GLN A 721 26.94 11.37 -9.63
C GLN A 721 26.26 11.25 -11.00
N CYS A 722 25.01 10.80 -11.06
CA CYS A 722 24.24 10.85 -12.30
C CYS A 722 23.83 12.28 -12.64
N ASP A 723 23.74 12.59 -13.92
CA ASP A 723 23.30 13.89 -14.40
C ASP A 723 21.93 13.81 -15.08
N PHE A 724 20.90 14.32 -14.44
CA PHE A 724 19.54 14.48 -14.96
C PHE A 724 19.24 15.93 -15.36
N SER A 725 20.27 16.76 -15.61
CA SER A 725 20.07 18.17 -15.95
C SER A 725 19.18 18.33 -17.18
N ALA A 726 18.16 19.17 -17.10
CA ALA A 726 17.14 19.38 -18.14
C ALA A 726 16.35 18.12 -18.57
N ALA A 727 16.45 17.01 -17.84
CA ALA A 727 15.66 15.81 -18.11
C ALA A 727 14.19 15.99 -17.73
N ASP A 728 13.30 15.26 -18.40
CA ASP A 728 11.89 15.16 -18.05
C ASP A 728 11.64 13.92 -17.18
N LEU A 729 11.55 14.13 -15.87
CA LEU A 729 11.24 13.14 -14.83
C LEU A 729 9.82 13.36 -14.28
N SER A 730 8.92 13.95 -15.07
CA SER A 730 7.54 14.14 -14.63
C SER A 730 6.89 12.79 -14.30
N GLN A 731 6.17 12.73 -13.18
CA GLN A 731 5.55 11.50 -12.66
C GLN A 731 6.51 10.36 -12.32
N ALA A 732 7.83 10.58 -12.33
CA ALA A 732 8.78 9.53 -11.98
C ALA A 732 8.68 9.16 -10.48
N VAL A 733 9.12 7.94 -10.16
CA VAL A 733 9.08 7.39 -8.80
C VAL A 733 10.45 6.91 -8.37
N PHE A 734 10.92 7.37 -7.20
CA PHE A 734 12.13 6.87 -6.54
C PHE A 734 11.75 6.12 -5.27
N LEU A 735 12.26 4.89 -5.12
CA LEU A 735 12.07 4.04 -3.96
C LEU A 735 13.42 3.43 -3.55
N ASP A 736 13.81 3.61 -2.27
CA ASP A 736 15.07 3.07 -1.73
C ASP A 736 16.28 3.41 -2.63
N CYS A 737 16.41 4.70 -2.99
CA CYS A 737 17.44 5.19 -3.92
C CYS A 737 18.46 6.08 -3.20
N ARG A 738 19.72 6.03 -3.65
CA ARG A 738 20.80 6.90 -3.14
C ARG A 738 21.33 7.79 -4.26
N GLY A 739 21.50 9.07 -3.99
CA GLY A 739 21.92 10.06 -4.98
C GLY A 739 22.58 11.28 -4.34
N THR A 740 23.62 11.07 -3.53
CA THR A 740 24.29 12.11 -2.72
C THR A 740 24.95 13.23 -3.55
N HIS A 741 25.11 13.05 -4.86
CA HIS A 741 25.63 14.08 -5.78
C HIS A 741 24.92 14.02 -7.13
N ALA A 742 23.68 13.55 -7.15
CA ALA A 742 22.87 13.56 -8.35
C ALA A 742 22.53 15.01 -8.76
N ARG A 743 22.61 15.30 -10.06
CA ARG A 743 22.26 16.61 -10.61
C ARG A 743 20.90 16.55 -11.28
N PHE A 744 20.01 17.44 -10.90
CA PHE A 744 18.67 17.63 -11.46
C PHE A 744 18.48 19.06 -11.97
N CYS A 745 19.57 19.77 -12.30
CA CYS A 745 19.53 21.19 -12.63
C CYS A 745 18.58 21.41 -13.83
N LYS A 746 17.59 22.30 -13.69
CA LYS A 746 16.58 22.58 -14.74
C LYS A 746 15.72 21.38 -15.15
N ALA A 747 15.76 20.27 -14.41
CA ALA A 747 14.92 19.11 -14.69
C ALA A 747 13.43 19.42 -14.47
N ASN A 748 12.57 18.75 -15.24
CA ASN A 748 11.13 18.73 -14.98
C ASN A 748 10.82 17.54 -14.06
N LEU A 749 10.44 17.83 -12.82
CA LEU A 749 10.11 16.86 -11.77
C LEU A 749 8.65 17.05 -11.32
N HIS A 750 7.78 17.51 -12.22
CA HIS A 750 6.37 17.73 -11.91
C HIS A 750 5.71 16.43 -11.42
N ASN A 751 5.06 16.50 -10.25
CA ASN A 751 4.42 15.38 -9.58
C ASN A 751 5.36 14.17 -9.32
N LEU A 752 6.66 14.42 -9.15
CA LEU A 752 7.62 13.40 -8.72
C LEU A 752 7.18 12.77 -7.40
N ARG A 753 7.40 11.46 -7.24
CA ARG A 753 7.16 10.73 -5.98
C ARG A 753 8.44 10.12 -5.45
N VAL A 754 8.90 10.62 -4.32
CA VAL A 754 9.98 10.00 -3.54
C VAL A 754 9.34 9.28 -2.35
N VAL A 755 9.62 7.99 -2.23
CA VAL A 755 9.07 7.11 -1.20
C VAL A 755 10.22 6.59 -0.35
N VAL A 756 9.93 6.36 0.94
CA VAL A 756 10.72 5.69 2.01
C VAL A 756 12.18 5.33 1.67
N ASP A 757 13.10 5.76 2.55
CA ASP A 757 14.53 5.43 2.54
C ASP A 757 15.34 5.97 1.35
N CYS A 758 14.89 7.07 0.72
CA CYS A 758 15.69 7.79 -0.28
C CYS A 758 16.65 8.81 0.35
N ASP A 759 17.88 8.86 -0.18
CA ASP A 759 18.95 9.75 0.25
C ASP A 759 19.47 10.61 -0.90
N PHE A 760 19.17 11.91 -0.85
CA PHE A 760 19.56 12.93 -1.83
C PHE A 760 20.29 14.10 -1.16
N ARG A 761 21.08 13.82 -0.11
CA ARG A 761 21.98 14.82 0.48
C ARG A 761 22.88 15.40 -0.62
N ALA A 762 23.21 16.69 -0.57
CA ALA A 762 24.07 17.39 -1.55
C ALA A 762 23.67 17.27 -3.04
N ALA A 763 22.47 16.76 -3.35
CA ALA A 763 21.92 16.75 -4.70
C ALA A 763 21.57 18.18 -5.18
N ASP A 764 21.70 18.42 -6.49
CA ASP A 764 21.50 19.73 -7.09
C ASP A 764 20.18 19.80 -7.88
N PHE A 765 19.17 20.44 -7.30
CA PHE A 765 17.87 20.75 -7.90
C PHE A 765 17.76 22.20 -8.39
N SER A 766 18.87 22.88 -8.65
CA SER A 766 18.86 24.29 -9.07
C SER A 766 18.01 24.50 -10.33
N GLU A 767 17.14 25.51 -10.31
CA GLU A 767 16.23 25.85 -11.41
C GLU A 767 15.28 24.71 -11.84
N ALA A 768 15.18 23.62 -11.09
CA ALA A 768 14.29 22.49 -11.41
C ALA A 768 12.82 22.81 -11.12
N THR A 769 11.90 22.14 -11.80
CA THR A 769 10.45 22.29 -11.60
C THR A 769 9.90 21.08 -10.85
N LEU A 770 9.64 21.22 -9.55
CA LEU A 770 9.06 20.19 -8.67
C LEU A 770 7.62 20.53 -8.27
N THR A 771 6.83 21.14 -9.17
CA THR A 771 5.44 21.49 -8.88
C THR A 771 4.64 20.23 -8.52
N GLU A 772 3.92 20.24 -7.39
CA GLU A 772 3.14 19.12 -6.88
C GLU A 772 3.94 17.83 -6.58
N ALA A 773 5.28 17.93 -6.47
CA ALA A 773 6.13 16.80 -6.08
C ALA A 773 5.97 16.42 -4.61
N ASN A 774 6.24 15.15 -4.28
CA ASN A 774 6.28 14.64 -2.92
C ASN A 774 7.69 14.14 -2.59
N LEU A 775 8.34 14.81 -1.65
CA LEU A 775 9.66 14.48 -1.11
C LEU A 775 9.60 14.23 0.40
N ARG A 776 8.43 13.87 0.94
CA ARG A 776 8.20 13.77 2.38
C ARG A 776 9.19 12.82 3.06
N GLY A 777 9.82 13.27 4.15
CA GLY A 777 10.73 12.44 4.94
C GLY A 777 12.09 12.15 4.28
N THR A 778 12.40 12.78 3.15
CA THR A 778 13.62 12.52 2.39
C THR A 778 14.85 13.18 3.03
N LEU A 779 16.02 12.55 2.92
CA LEU A 779 17.30 13.14 3.33
C LEU A 779 17.82 14.08 2.24
N LEU A 780 17.95 15.37 2.58
CA LEU A 780 18.26 16.48 1.67
C LEU A 780 19.30 17.45 2.27
N SER A 781 20.07 17.04 3.29
CA SER A 781 21.11 17.89 3.89
C SER A 781 22.08 18.37 2.81
N GLU A 782 22.41 19.66 2.83
CA GLU A 782 23.29 20.32 1.86
C GLU A 782 22.79 20.31 0.40
N ALA A 783 21.56 19.86 0.12
CA ALA A 783 20.98 19.92 -1.22
C ALA A 783 20.73 21.36 -1.69
N VAL A 784 20.74 21.58 -3.00
CA VAL A 784 20.61 22.92 -3.61
C VAL A 784 19.32 23.01 -4.41
N PHE A 785 18.43 23.92 -4.04
CA PHE A 785 17.14 24.22 -4.69
C PHE A 785 17.10 25.65 -5.21
N ASP A 786 18.25 26.24 -5.54
CA ASP A 786 18.36 27.63 -5.91
C ASP A 786 17.56 27.94 -7.19
N GLY A 787 16.61 28.85 -7.10
CA GLY A 787 15.70 29.19 -8.21
C GLY A 787 14.72 28.08 -8.60
N ALA A 788 14.60 26.99 -7.84
CA ALA A 788 13.67 25.90 -8.13
C ALA A 788 12.20 26.34 -7.98
N ILE A 789 11.30 25.68 -8.70
CA ILE A 789 9.84 25.88 -8.62
C ILE A 789 9.22 24.71 -7.85
N LEU A 790 8.81 24.96 -6.62
CA LEU A 790 8.29 24.02 -5.62
C LEU A 790 6.78 24.24 -5.35
N ASP A 791 6.05 24.89 -6.24
CA ASP A 791 4.64 25.24 -6.02
C ASP A 791 3.82 23.99 -5.64
N LYS A 792 3.14 24.05 -4.49
CA LYS A 792 2.35 22.95 -3.88
C LYS A 792 3.10 21.63 -3.64
N ALA A 793 4.43 21.64 -3.63
CA ALA A 793 5.20 20.45 -3.29
C ALA A 793 5.03 20.09 -1.79
N ASP A 794 5.06 18.79 -1.47
CA ASP A 794 5.13 18.28 -0.10
C ASP A 794 6.57 17.92 0.25
N LEU A 795 7.22 18.84 0.96
CA LEU A 795 8.53 18.70 1.58
C LEU A 795 8.41 18.57 3.11
N SER A 796 7.29 18.04 3.60
CA SER A 796 7.12 17.83 5.04
C SER A 796 8.14 16.80 5.53
N GLU A 797 8.67 17.00 6.74
CA GLU A 797 9.53 16.04 7.43
C GLU A 797 10.88 15.76 6.76
N ILE A 798 11.27 16.54 5.75
CA ILE A 798 12.59 16.43 5.16
C ILE A 798 13.68 16.74 6.18
N ILE A 799 14.86 16.16 5.97
CA ILE A 799 16.08 16.54 6.69
C ILE A 799 16.95 17.35 5.72
N ALA A 800 16.91 18.67 5.81
CA ALA A 800 17.56 19.61 4.89
C ALA A 800 18.48 20.60 5.62
N GLU A 801 19.26 20.08 6.57
CA GLU A 801 20.28 20.86 7.28
C GLU A 801 21.31 21.43 6.28
N GLY A 802 21.54 22.73 6.33
CA GLY A 802 22.48 23.43 5.44
C GLY A 802 22.04 23.53 3.97
N ALA A 803 20.84 23.05 3.61
CA ALA A 803 20.35 23.13 2.23
C ALA A 803 20.12 24.59 1.77
N SER A 804 20.21 24.84 0.47
CA SER A 804 19.92 26.16 -0.11
C SER A 804 18.62 26.14 -0.90
N PHE A 805 17.77 27.13 -0.68
CA PHE A 805 16.52 27.39 -1.40
C PHE A 805 16.52 28.85 -1.90
N TYR A 806 17.70 29.36 -2.27
CA TYR A 806 17.87 30.77 -2.60
C TYR A 806 16.99 31.14 -3.79
N ARG A 807 16.05 32.09 -3.59
CA ARG A 807 15.08 32.52 -4.60
C ARG A 807 14.20 31.41 -5.18
N ALA A 808 14.03 30.30 -4.48
CA ALA A 808 13.05 29.28 -4.86
C ALA A 808 11.62 29.84 -4.82
N VAL A 809 10.74 29.36 -5.70
CA VAL A 809 9.32 29.72 -5.73
C VAL A 809 8.52 28.54 -5.20
N ALA A 810 7.92 28.68 -4.02
CA ALA A 810 7.33 27.58 -3.25
C ALA A 810 5.91 27.92 -2.76
N LYS A 811 5.05 28.45 -3.63
CA LYS A 811 3.70 28.88 -3.24
C LYS A 811 2.85 27.68 -2.83
N GLY A 812 2.22 27.75 -1.66
CA GLY A 812 1.41 26.64 -1.13
C GLY A 812 2.21 25.38 -0.79
N ALA A 813 3.54 25.41 -0.85
CA ALA A 813 4.38 24.26 -0.50
C ALA A 813 4.31 23.93 0.99
N GLN A 814 4.47 22.66 1.33
CA GLN A 814 4.44 22.16 2.70
C GLN A 814 5.85 21.79 3.15
N PHE A 815 6.28 22.34 4.29
CA PHE A 815 7.53 22.03 5.00
C PHE A 815 7.22 21.68 6.45
N VAL A 816 6.07 21.02 6.69
CA VAL A 816 5.60 20.70 8.03
C VAL A 816 6.59 19.76 8.70
N LYS A 817 7.09 20.12 9.88
CA LYS A 817 8.13 19.37 10.62
C LYS A 817 9.45 19.17 9.85
N ALA A 818 9.75 19.98 8.85
CA ALA A 818 11.04 19.93 8.16
C ALA A 818 12.19 20.35 9.09
N ASP A 819 13.33 19.69 9.00
CA ASP A 819 14.58 20.14 9.60
C ASP A 819 15.33 21.02 8.59
N LEU A 820 15.33 22.33 8.83
CA LEU A 820 15.91 23.36 7.97
C LEU A 820 17.01 24.13 8.73
N ARG A 821 17.68 23.48 9.69
CA ARG A 821 18.76 24.10 10.47
C ARG A 821 19.86 24.60 9.54
N GLY A 822 20.25 25.86 9.71
CA GLY A 822 21.29 26.48 8.88
C GLY A 822 20.92 26.66 7.40
N ALA A 823 19.68 26.36 6.98
CA ALA A 823 19.30 26.42 5.58
C ALA A 823 19.25 27.87 5.05
N ASN A 824 19.63 28.06 3.79
CA ASN A 824 19.55 29.36 3.11
C ASN A 824 18.23 29.51 2.36
N LEU A 825 17.24 30.14 3.00
CA LEU A 825 15.90 30.40 2.45
C LEU A 825 15.76 31.84 1.89
N ARG A 826 16.88 32.53 1.65
CA ARG A 826 16.89 33.96 1.28
C ARG A 826 16.15 34.18 -0.04
N GLY A 827 15.20 35.11 -0.04
CA GLY A 827 14.40 35.44 -1.23
C GLY A 827 13.41 34.35 -1.66
N MET A 828 13.26 33.26 -0.90
CA MET A 828 12.27 32.22 -1.21
C MET A 828 10.85 32.78 -1.17
N ASN A 829 9.99 32.37 -2.09
CA ASN A 829 8.58 32.76 -2.12
C ASN A 829 7.68 31.64 -1.59
N LEU A 830 7.37 31.68 -0.29
CA LEU A 830 6.55 30.69 0.42
C LEU A 830 5.13 31.21 0.70
N MET A 831 4.57 31.99 -0.24
CA MET A 831 3.21 32.52 -0.10
C MET A 831 2.21 31.39 0.09
N GLU A 832 1.36 31.50 1.12
CA GLU A 832 0.35 30.48 1.48
C GLU A 832 0.91 29.07 1.77
N GLY A 833 2.24 28.93 1.94
CA GLY A 833 2.89 27.68 2.33
C GLY A 833 2.89 27.45 3.85
N SER A 834 3.34 26.28 4.26
CA SER A 834 3.41 25.89 5.68
C SER A 834 4.84 25.51 6.08
N LEU A 835 5.31 26.08 7.17
CA LEU A 835 6.49 25.71 7.95
C LEU A 835 6.08 25.21 9.34
N GLU A 836 4.84 24.77 9.52
CA GLU A 836 4.34 24.35 10.84
C GLU A 836 5.33 23.35 11.49
N ARG A 837 5.78 23.66 12.71
CA ARG A 837 6.70 22.84 13.52
C ARG A 837 8.08 22.60 12.88
N ALA A 838 8.45 23.31 11.82
CA ALA A 838 9.79 23.21 11.23
C ALA A 838 10.89 23.70 12.19
N ASP A 839 12.08 23.12 12.09
CA ASP A 839 13.28 23.60 12.78
C ASP A 839 14.05 24.56 11.88
N LEU A 840 14.05 25.85 12.24
CA LEU A 840 14.66 26.94 11.50
C LEU A 840 15.85 27.55 12.23
N ARG A 841 16.42 26.88 13.25
CA ARG A 841 17.59 27.43 13.97
C ARG A 841 18.73 27.71 13.00
N ALA A 842 19.31 28.91 13.09
CA ALA A 842 20.33 29.43 12.18
C ALA A 842 19.93 29.50 10.69
N ALA A 843 18.65 29.32 10.34
CA ALA A 843 18.19 29.47 8.97
C ALA A 843 18.13 30.94 8.55
N ASN A 844 18.36 31.22 7.27
CA ASN A 844 18.33 32.57 6.72
C ASN A 844 17.11 32.77 5.80
N LEU A 845 16.06 33.41 6.31
CA LEU A 845 14.84 33.76 5.58
C LEU A 845 14.86 35.21 5.05
N GLY A 846 16.02 35.86 4.97
CA GLY A 846 16.12 37.26 4.59
C GLY A 846 15.50 37.55 3.21
N GLY A 847 14.67 38.59 3.11
CA GLY A 847 13.99 38.97 1.86
C GLY A 847 13.00 37.96 1.32
N SER A 848 12.65 36.89 2.07
CA SER A 848 11.66 35.89 1.65
C SER A 848 10.25 36.48 1.62
N ASN A 849 9.35 35.88 0.85
CA ASN A 849 7.93 36.18 0.89
C ASN A 849 7.18 35.12 1.72
N LEU A 850 6.75 35.52 2.93
CA LEU A 850 6.02 34.69 3.88
C LEU A 850 4.55 35.14 4.01
N PHE A 851 4.01 35.79 2.98
CA PHE A 851 2.63 36.27 2.99
C PHE A 851 1.65 35.11 3.19
N ALA A 852 0.83 35.20 4.23
CA ALA A 852 -0.12 34.15 4.63
C ALA A 852 0.51 32.76 4.88
N ALA A 853 1.82 32.68 5.13
CA ALA A 853 2.47 31.42 5.48
C ALA A 853 2.17 31.00 6.93
N ASP A 854 2.11 29.69 7.19
CA ASP A 854 1.96 29.14 8.53
C ASP A 854 3.31 28.79 9.16
N LEU A 855 3.74 29.57 10.15
CA LEU A 855 4.95 29.36 10.95
C LEU A 855 4.57 29.00 12.40
N SER A 856 3.43 28.35 12.62
CA SER A 856 3.06 27.89 13.95
C SER A 856 4.07 26.87 14.48
N ARG A 857 4.42 27.00 15.77
CA ARG A 857 5.34 26.10 16.51
C ARG A 857 6.72 25.89 15.88
N VAL A 858 7.15 26.78 14.98
CA VAL A 858 8.53 26.74 14.46
C VAL A 858 9.55 26.86 15.58
N HIS A 859 10.69 26.20 15.41
CA HIS A 859 11.83 26.34 16.29
C HIS A 859 12.84 27.32 15.69
N VAL A 860 13.13 28.39 16.42
CA VAL A 860 14.06 29.46 15.99
C VAL A 860 15.03 29.77 17.11
N ASN A 861 16.18 30.35 16.77
CA ASN A 861 17.17 30.86 17.71
C ASN A 861 17.59 32.29 17.34
N ARG A 862 18.56 32.87 18.06
CA ARG A 862 19.07 34.23 17.79
C ARG A 862 19.73 34.40 16.42
N ASP A 863 20.19 33.29 15.84
CA ASP A 863 20.88 33.27 14.55
C ASP A 863 19.90 33.10 13.38
N THR A 864 18.60 32.93 13.65
CA THR A 864 17.59 32.84 12.59
C THR A 864 17.29 34.23 12.03
N ASN A 865 17.52 34.43 10.72
CA ASN A 865 17.40 35.73 10.07
C ASN A 865 16.05 35.89 9.35
N PHE A 866 15.31 36.96 9.64
CA PHE A 866 14.05 37.33 8.96
C PHE A 866 14.12 38.72 8.28
N ASP A 867 15.30 39.31 8.15
CA ASP A 867 15.49 40.67 7.68
C ASP A 867 14.91 40.88 6.27
N GLY A 868 13.98 41.83 6.16
CA GLY A 868 13.31 42.14 4.88
C GLY A 868 12.30 41.09 4.41
N ALA A 869 11.99 40.06 5.21
CA ALA A 869 10.94 39.10 4.85
C ALA A 869 9.54 39.75 4.86
N LEU A 870 8.70 39.43 3.88
CA LEU A 870 7.31 39.88 3.85
C LEU A 870 6.45 38.98 4.75
N THR A 871 6.13 39.43 5.96
CA THR A 871 5.44 38.65 7.00
C THR A 871 3.94 38.98 7.15
N LYS A 872 3.35 39.71 6.20
CA LYS A 872 1.95 40.13 6.28
C LYS A 872 1.02 38.89 6.25
N ARG A 873 0.07 38.82 7.19
CA ARG A 873 -0.84 37.67 7.41
C ARG A 873 -0.15 36.35 7.80
N MET A 874 1.16 36.38 8.08
CA MET A 874 1.88 35.22 8.58
C MET A 874 1.30 34.75 9.91
N ARG A 875 1.07 33.45 10.04
CA ARG A 875 0.60 32.84 11.29
C ARG A 875 1.80 32.37 12.09
N THR A 876 2.00 32.90 13.29
CA THR A 876 3.08 32.46 14.20
C THR A 876 2.58 31.77 15.46
N TYR A 877 1.25 31.67 15.60
CA TYR A 877 0.62 31.12 16.80
C TYR A 877 0.05 29.73 16.52
N PRO A 878 0.24 28.80 17.46
CA PRO A 878 0.91 29.01 18.75
C PRO A 878 2.43 28.99 18.60
N ARG A 879 3.15 29.69 19.48
CA ARG A 879 4.63 29.68 19.48
C ARG A 879 5.13 28.43 20.22
N LYS A 880 6.27 27.86 19.81
CA LYS A 880 6.89 26.69 20.49
C LYS A 880 7.31 27.01 21.94
N PHE A 881 7.65 28.27 22.22
CA PHE A 881 7.87 28.79 23.57
C PHE A 881 6.97 30.02 23.77
N PRO A 882 6.25 30.14 24.90
CA PRO A 882 5.57 31.40 25.24
C PRO A 882 6.63 32.51 25.30
N ALA A 883 6.27 33.71 24.82
CA ALA A 883 7.18 34.85 24.88
C ALA A 883 7.63 35.02 26.34
N ARG A 884 8.92 34.84 26.63
CA ARG A 884 9.46 35.24 27.93
C ARG A 884 9.14 36.72 28.08
N ASP A 885 8.49 37.07 29.19
CA ASP A 885 8.26 38.45 29.60
C ASP A 885 9.54 39.24 29.37
N GLN A 886 9.45 40.24 28.50
CA GLN A 886 10.45 41.29 28.41
C GLN A 886 10.24 42.19 29.62
N SER A 887 10.75 41.77 30.78
CA SER A 887 11.00 42.62 31.94
C SER A 887 12.50 42.85 32.13
#